data_AF-R7NF29-F1
#
_entry.id   AF-R7NF29-F1
#
_cell.length_a   1.000
_cell.length_b   1.000
_cell.length_c   1.000
_cell.angle_alpha   90.00
_cell.angle_beta   90.00
_cell.angle_gamma   90.00
#
_symmetry.space_group_name_H-M   'P 1'
#
loop_
_entity.id
_entity.type
_entity.pdbx_description
1 polymer ?
#
loop_
_entity_poly.entity_id
_entity_poly.type
_entity_poly.pdbx_seq_one_letter_code
_entity_poly.pdbx_strand_id
1 'polypeptide(L)'
;MEFETLKRNHLKRNIIIGVVVVGIISACILTFTRARYRTTESIPLVTGTINYSPYDIRVSTKLLIEEDEYIELDHIPTSEGVSLISSSCTNGAVISWNEEKKGYEIGNLTSKGTKCETIYGVIDEEDIFEFDYTGTIEEFVTPQDGKYLLEVWGAQGGDTNDYIGGYGGYSKGEINLKKEDKLYIAVGGEGLSNCVSQDCAGGYNGGGNGGAYTADAANYQSGGGGATHIDKSTGLLSTLSDKQDDILIVAGGGSGAYYHPNGVDYSTNGVSGGGYLGNDGVVTNYGMTAGGGGTQEAGGAAGYRGNAGTFGQGGSGLSGSTLGGASGGGGGFYGGGAAGHSSAGGGSGYIGNKELTNKAMYCYNCRESNSENTLTFSVNSVSNEALINNAKEGNGFARITLLEYSGYQPNFGLEAKMNGQSIVVTVTPNEDNLFEISKYYYTINDEYIESDSNTYTFENLEEGDYTVKVYVVDSKGLKSKVKTQTISLIKGKTATDIINSHTILTRNDFSSILDTDTTGTMYQAEDDDGTTYYFAGSVDDNWVKFAGIYWRIVRVNGDGSIRLIYSGTTSTTIGTNTQIGTSVFNEKSDSREYVGYMYTIGQDHGLEKDSAIKGVLDSWYDNNLKSYENKISEEAGFCGDREPANENNTGYYLYAGSERLINHTPTFKCSNSADLYTVSGSSKGNKALSNPIGLITADEVVYAGGVQGISNNRFYLYTGQIYWTMTPDKYPEAWVFAVYMTGAATDINVDHSLGIRPVINLKADTQFKIDGNGTSTNPYVVIGAE
;
A
#
# COMPACT_ATOMS: atom_id res chain seq x y z
N MET A 1 -25.14 -98.36 67.60
CA MET A 1 -24.11 -98.32 66.54
C MET A 1 -24.12 -96.91 66.00
N GLU A 2 -23.16 -96.11 66.45
CA GLU A 2 -23.04 -94.69 66.15
C GLU A 2 -22.60 -94.46 64.70
N PHE A 3 -23.10 -93.36 64.14
CA PHE A 3 -22.78 -92.82 62.82
C PHE A 3 -21.31 -92.36 62.76
N GLU A 4 -20.63 -92.58 61.63
CA GLU A 4 -19.70 -91.57 61.10
C GLU A 4 -19.64 -91.59 59.57
N THR A 5 -19.65 -90.37 59.03
CA THR A 5 -19.79 -90.01 57.62
C THR A 5 -18.52 -89.26 57.18
N LEU A 6 -18.14 -89.42 55.90
CA LEU A 6 -17.31 -88.51 55.08
C LEU A 6 -15.85 -88.18 55.50
N LYS A 7 -14.88 -88.78 54.81
CA LYS A 7 -13.61 -88.12 54.44
C LYS A 7 -13.19 -88.45 53.01
N ARG A 8 -13.86 -87.83 52.03
CA ARG A 8 -13.49 -87.91 50.61
C ARG A 8 -12.58 -86.74 50.24
N ASN A 9 -11.28 -86.94 50.48
CA ASN A 9 -10.11 -86.29 49.89
C ASN A 9 -10.19 -84.79 49.54
N HIS A 10 -10.18 -83.94 50.57
CA HIS A 10 -9.98 -82.49 50.44
C HIS A 10 -8.57 -82.10 49.94
N LEU A 11 -7.59 -83.02 50.00
CA LEU A 11 -6.20 -82.72 49.67
C LEU A 11 -5.99 -82.47 48.17
N LYS A 12 -6.55 -83.32 47.30
CA LYS A 12 -6.44 -83.12 45.83
C LYS A 12 -7.16 -81.86 45.35
N ARG A 13 -8.32 -81.54 45.93
CA ARG A 13 -9.07 -80.31 45.61
C ARG A 13 -8.32 -79.06 46.07
N ASN A 14 -7.76 -79.08 47.28
CA ASN A 14 -7.03 -77.94 47.83
C ASN A 14 -5.67 -77.72 47.13
N ILE A 15 -5.03 -78.79 46.64
CA ILE A 15 -3.81 -78.68 45.82
C ILE A 15 -4.14 -78.07 44.44
N ILE A 16 -5.21 -78.49 43.78
CA ILE A 16 -5.62 -77.92 42.49
C ILE A 16 -6.05 -76.46 42.65
N ILE A 17 -6.81 -76.12 43.70
CA ILE A 17 -7.15 -74.73 44.03
C ILE A 17 -5.88 -73.92 44.34
N GLY A 18 -4.93 -74.48 45.09
CA GLY A 18 -3.64 -73.83 45.38
C GLY A 18 -2.82 -73.55 44.11
N VAL A 19 -2.74 -74.49 43.17
CA VAL A 19 -2.03 -74.31 41.89
C VAL A 19 -2.76 -73.31 40.98
N VAL A 20 -4.09 -73.32 40.95
CA VAL A 20 -4.89 -72.34 40.20
C VAL A 20 -4.78 -70.94 40.82
N VAL A 21 -4.80 -70.82 42.14
CA VAL A 21 -4.63 -69.54 42.85
C VAL A 21 -3.21 -69.00 42.69
N VAL A 22 -2.17 -69.84 42.76
CA VAL A 22 -0.78 -69.44 42.49
C VAL A 22 -0.60 -69.07 41.01
N GLY A 23 -1.28 -69.77 40.09
CA GLY A 23 -1.31 -69.42 38.67
C GLY A 23 -2.00 -68.08 38.39
N ILE A 24 -3.13 -67.81 39.04
CA ILE A 24 -3.86 -66.54 38.96
C ILE A 24 -3.06 -65.42 39.63
N ILE A 25 -2.47 -65.64 40.81
CA ILE A 25 -1.63 -64.64 41.48
C ILE A 25 -0.35 -64.38 40.67
N SER A 26 0.28 -65.38 40.08
CA SER A 26 1.44 -65.19 39.21
C SER A 26 1.07 -64.48 37.91
N ALA A 27 -0.10 -64.78 37.32
CA ALA A 27 -0.62 -64.06 36.16
C ALA A 27 -0.97 -62.60 36.53
N CYS A 28 -1.61 -62.37 37.68
CA CYS A 28 -1.92 -61.05 38.22
C CYS A 28 -0.66 -60.25 38.52
N ILE A 29 0.36 -60.86 39.13
CA ILE A 29 1.66 -60.23 39.42
C ILE A 29 2.43 -59.97 38.12
N LEU A 30 2.44 -60.88 37.14
CA LEU A 30 3.03 -60.65 35.81
C LEU A 30 2.30 -59.55 35.04
N THR A 31 0.97 -59.44 35.16
CA THR A 31 0.21 -58.32 34.58
C THR A 31 0.40 -57.02 35.37
N PHE A 32 0.56 -57.04 36.71
CA PHE A 32 0.81 -55.85 37.53
C PHE A 32 2.25 -55.33 37.40
N THR A 33 3.23 -56.22 37.25
CA THR A 33 4.64 -55.84 36.97
C THR A 33 4.83 -55.40 35.52
N ARG A 34 4.08 -55.96 34.54
CA ARG A 34 4.04 -55.40 33.17
C ARG A 34 3.23 -54.09 33.08
N ALA A 35 2.23 -53.87 33.93
CA ALA A 35 1.45 -52.62 33.95
C ALA A 35 2.22 -51.43 34.54
N ARG A 36 3.17 -51.66 35.46
CA ARG A 36 4.06 -50.60 35.98
C ARG A 36 5.13 -50.10 34.98
N TYR A 37 5.20 -50.68 33.77
CA TYR A 37 6.16 -50.27 32.73
C TYR A 37 5.53 -50.08 31.35
N ARG A 38 4.22 -49.82 31.24
CA ARG A 38 3.60 -49.43 29.97
C ARG A 38 2.97 -48.04 30.06
N THR A 39 3.77 -47.03 29.77
CA THR A 39 3.28 -45.76 29.21
C THR A 39 2.98 -46.00 27.73
N THR A 40 1.80 -46.52 27.40
CA THR A 40 1.37 -46.64 25.99
C THR A 40 -0.06 -46.18 25.83
N GLU A 41 -0.30 -45.22 24.94
CA GLU A 41 -1.63 -44.77 24.50
C GLU A 41 -2.11 -45.60 23.31
N SER A 42 -3.41 -45.58 23.01
CA SER A 42 -4.02 -46.42 21.98
C SER A 42 -4.97 -45.67 21.05
N ILE A 43 -4.79 -45.80 19.74
CA ILE A 43 -5.74 -45.29 18.72
C ILE A 43 -6.66 -46.45 18.29
N PRO A 44 -8.00 -46.32 18.42
CA PRO A 44 -8.94 -47.31 17.93
C PRO A 44 -9.10 -47.22 16.39
N LEU A 45 -9.00 -48.36 15.74
CA LEU A 45 -9.25 -48.58 14.31
C LEU A 45 -10.43 -49.53 14.13
N VAL A 46 -11.01 -49.52 12.93
CA VAL A 46 -12.16 -50.36 12.53
C VAL A 46 -11.92 -51.87 12.81
N THR A 47 -10.66 -52.32 12.87
CA THR A 47 -10.29 -53.72 13.13
C THR A 47 -9.23 -53.93 14.23
N GLY A 48 -9.04 -52.98 15.16
CA GLY A 48 -8.15 -53.17 16.30
C GLY A 48 -7.69 -51.88 16.99
N THR A 49 -6.73 -51.97 17.90
CA THR A 49 -6.09 -50.82 18.57
C THR A 49 -4.59 -50.88 18.37
N ILE A 50 -3.98 -49.78 17.92
CA ILE A 50 -2.52 -49.65 17.88
C ILE A 50 -2.07 -48.99 19.18
N ASN A 51 -1.21 -49.66 19.95
CA ASN A 51 -0.60 -49.12 21.15
C ASN A 51 0.75 -48.47 20.79
N TYR A 52 0.96 -47.21 21.14
CA TYR A 52 2.23 -46.50 20.96
C TYR A 52 2.72 -45.96 22.30
N SER A 53 4.04 -45.87 22.49
CA SER A 53 4.59 -45.10 23.61
C SER A 53 4.48 -43.62 23.26
N PRO A 54 3.85 -42.77 24.09
CA PRO A 54 3.90 -41.33 23.88
C PRO A 54 5.37 -40.90 23.88
N TYR A 55 5.71 -39.97 23.00
CA TYR A 55 7.02 -39.32 22.98
C TYR A 55 7.32 -38.71 24.36
N ASP A 56 8.58 -38.64 24.75
CA ASP A 56 8.93 -37.92 25.98
C ASP A 56 8.65 -36.42 25.80
N ILE A 57 8.94 -35.89 24.60
CA ILE A 57 8.58 -34.53 24.18
C ILE A 57 8.33 -34.45 22.66
N ARG A 58 7.39 -33.60 22.24
CA ARG A 58 7.19 -33.18 20.85
C ARG A 58 7.23 -31.66 20.79
N VAL A 59 8.11 -31.10 19.98
CA VAL A 59 8.10 -29.67 19.65
C VAL A 59 7.57 -29.51 18.22
N SER A 60 6.51 -28.74 18.03
CA SER A 60 6.04 -28.31 16.71
C SER A 60 6.41 -26.86 16.49
N THR A 61 7.13 -26.59 15.40
CA THR A 61 7.48 -25.22 15.01
C THR A 61 6.58 -24.79 13.86
N LYS A 62 6.05 -23.57 13.93
CA LYS A 62 5.21 -22.97 12.89
C LYS A 62 5.77 -21.60 12.50
N LEU A 63 5.63 -21.26 11.23
CA LEU A 63 5.84 -19.90 10.72
C LEU A 63 4.48 -19.30 10.41
N LEU A 64 4.17 -18.15 11.00
CA LEU A 64 3.00 -17.34 10.65
C LEU A 64 3.29 -16.58 9.35
N ILE A 65 2.37 -16.67 8.38
CA ILE A 65 2.53 -16.06 7.04
C ILE A 65 1.52 -14.95 6.80
N GLU A 66 0.24 -15.21 7.09
CA GLU A 66 -0.88 -14.26 7.07
C GLU A 66 -1.89 -14.69 8.18
N GLU A 67 -2.90 -13.86 8.50
CA GLU A 67 -3.90 -14.10 9.58
C GLU A 67 -4.30 -15.58 9.76
N ASP A 68 -3.95 -16.17 10.90
CA ASP A 68 -4.23 -17.57 11.28
C ASP A 68 -3.72 -18.66 10.30
N GLU A 69 -2.90 -18.30 9.30
CA GLU A 69 -2.28 -19.20 8.35
C GLU A 69 -0.83 -19.53 8.77
N TYR A 70 -0.60 -20.81 9.08
CA TYR A 70 0.67 -21.32 9.56
C TYR A 70 1.26 -22.35 8.60
N ILE A 71 2.57 -22.24 8.35
CA ILE A 71 3.34 -23.34 7.80
C ILE A 71 4.03 -24.09 8.95
N GLU A 72 3.75 -25.40 9.08
CA GLU A 72 4.57 -26.26 9.95
C GLU A 72 5.98 -26.35 9.38
N LEU A 73 6.97 -26.06 10.23
CA LEU A 73 8.38 -26.15 9.90
C LEU A 73 8.98 -27.42 10.49
N ASP A 74 9.73 -28.14 9.65
CA ASP A 74 10.52 -29.31 10.07
C ASP A 74 11.81 -28.93 10.80
N HIS A 75 12.15 -27.64 10.83
CA HIS A 75 13.34 -27.08 11.47
C HIS A 75 13.05 -25.69 12.03
N ILE A 76 13.93 -25.22 12.93
CA ILE A 76 13.82 -23.89 13.52
C ILE A 76 14.26 -22.87 12.47
N PRO A 77 13.47 -21.82 12.18
CA PRO A 77 13.86 -20.81 11.22
C PRO A 77 15.03 -19.98 11.78
N THR A 78 16.11 -19.85 11.00
CA THR A 78 17.33 -19.12 11.38
C THR A 78 17.63 -17.93 10.46
N SER A 79 16.65 -17.51 9.65
CA SER A 79 16.77 -16.34 8.78
C SER A 79 16.72 -15.03 9.59
N GLU A 80 17.49 -14.03 9.17
CA GLU A 80 17.38 -12.67 9.71
C GLU A 80 15.93 -12.16 9.59
N GLY A 81 15.43 -11.48 10.62
CA GLY A 81 14.06 -10.95 10.69
C GLY A 81 12.99 -11.96 11.14
N VAL A 82 13.33 -13.23 11.42
CA VAL A 82 12.36 -14.22 11.94
C VAL A 82 12.56 -14.44 13.43
N SER A 83 11.54 -14.08 14.21
CA SER A 83 11.59 -14.12 15.68
C SER A 83 10.49 -14.99 16.28
N LEU A 84 10.78 -15.58 17.46
CA LEU A 84 9.82 -16.39 18.21
C LEU A 84 8.72 -15.47 18.76
N ILE A 85 7.55 -15.48 18.13
CA ILE A 85 6.38 -14.69 18.54
C ILE A 85 5.74 -15.28 19.79
N SER A 86 5.58 -16.61 19.80
CA SER A 86 4.99 -17.27 20.94
C SER A 86 5.50 -18.68 21.12
N SER A 87 5.45 -19.13 22.37
CA SER A 87 5.68 -20.52 22.71
C SER A 87 4.71 -20.97 23.79
N SER A 88 4.29 -22.22 23.69
CA SER A 88 3.43 -22.85 24.69
C SER A 88 3.82 -24.31 24.86
N CYS A 89 3.62 -24.86 26.05
CA CYS A 89 3.87 -26.26 26.32
C CYS A 89 2.79 -26.82 27.25
N THR A 90 2.47 -28.10 27.08
CA THR A 90 1.59 -28.83 28.00
C THR A 90 2.35 -29.28 29.26
N ASN A 91 1.63 -29.70 30.31
CA ASN A 91 2.19 -30.32 31.53
C ASN A 91 3.16 -29.42 32.33
N GLY A 92 3.06 -28.09 32.19
CA GLY A 92 3.91 -27.15 32.93
C GLY A 92 5.37 -27.11 32.49
N ALA A 93 5.73 -27.80 31.39
CA ALA A 93 7.02 -27.59 30.76
C ALA A 93 7.09 -26.19 30.17
N VAL A 94 8.30 -25.66 30.01
CA VAL A 94 8.53 -24.35 29.38
C VAL A 94 9.59 -24.53 28.32
N ILE A 95 9.37 -23.93 27.16
CA ILE A 95 10.34 -23.90 26.08
C ILE A 95 10.88 -22.49 25.93
N SER A 96 12.19 -22.36 25.99
CA SER A 96 12.94 -21.12 25.81
C SER A 96 13.98 -21.31 24.71
N TRP A 97 14.28 -20.24 23.99
CA TRP A 97 15.36 -20.25 23.00
C TRP A 97 16.69 -19.94 23.70
N ASN A 98 17.71 -20.76 23.44
CA ASN A 98 19.07 -20.54 23.93
C ASN A 98 19.94 -20.07 22.77
N GLU A 99 20.36 -18.81 22.83
CA GLU A 99 21.15 -18.15 21.79
C GLU A 99 22.57 -18.73 21.65
N GLU A 100 23.21 -19.10 22.76
CA GLU A 100 24.57 -19.66 22.76
C GLU A 100 24.62 -21.04 22.09
N LYS A 101 23.57 -21.86 22.29
CA LYS A 101 23.46 -23.22 21.77
C LYS A 101 22.70 -23.30 20.45
N LYS A 102 22.12 -22.18 19.99
CA LYS A 102 21.24 -22.09 18.81
C LYS A 102 20.17 -23.20 18.82
N GLY A 103 19.47 -23.34 19.94
CA GLY A 103 18.50 -24.40 20.14
C GLY A 103 17.55 -24.16 21.31
N TYR A 104 16.48 -24.95 21.38
CA TYR A 104 15.53 -24.86 22.51
C TYR A 104 16.08 -25.52 23.76
N GLU A 105 15.91 -24.83 24.89
CA GLU A 105 15.98 -25.42 26.21
C GLU A 105 14.58 -25.65 26.75
N ILE A 106 14.38 -26.83 27.33
CA ILE A 106 13.10 -27.25 27.87
C ILE A 106 13.23 -27.42 29.36
N GLY A 107 12.60 -26.49 30.09
CA GLY A 107 12.47 -26.51 31.54
C GLY A 107 11.27 -27.36 31.99
N ASN A 108 11.33 -27.87 33.22
CA ASN A 108 10.21 -28.55 33.91
C ASN A 108 9.58 -29.75 33.16
N LEU A 109 10.38 -30.53 32.42
CA LEU A 109 9.91 -31.77 31.79
C LEU A 109 9.66 -32.88 32.82
N THR A 110 8.49 -32.83 33.47
CA THR A 110 8.13 -33.74 34.56
C THR A 110 7.27 -34.93 34.11
N SER A 111 6.69 -34.86 32.91
CA SER A 111 5.74 -35.85 32.38
C SER A 111 6.06 -36.22 30.93
N LYS A 112 5.94 -37.53 30.60
CA LYS A 112 5.98 -38.01 29.20
C LYS A 112 4.74 -37.56 28.45
N GLY A 113 4.84 -37.38 27.13
CA GLY A 113 3.76 -36.89 26.27
C GLY A 113 3.65 -35.36 26.22
N THR A 114 4.68 -34.65 26.67
CA THR A 114 4.71 -33.18 26.67
C THR A 114 4.80 -32.64 25.25
N LYS A 115 3.82 -31.84 24.85
CA LYS A 115 3.79 -31.10 23.59
C LYS A 115 4.21 -29.67 23.83
N CYS A 116 5.11 -29.16 23.01
CA CYS A 116 5.45 -27.76 22.94
C CYS A 116 5.19 -27.27 21.52
N GLU A 117 4.64 -26.07 21.39
CA GLU A 117 4.43 -25.39 20.13
C GLU A 117 5.19 -24.06 20.16
N THR A 118 5.94 -23.77 19.11
CA THR A 118 6.65 -22.51 18.88
C THR A 118 6.15 -21.89 17.59
N ILE A 119 5.78 -20.62 17.65
CA ILE A 119 5.32 -19.85 16.51
C ILE A 119 6.35 -18.76 16.26
N TYR A 120 6.94 -18.79 15.07
CA TYR A 120 7.77 -17.72 14.55
C TYR A 120 6.98 -16.86 13.59
N GLY A 121 7.39 -15.62 13.44
CA GLY A 121 6.99 -14.80 12.31
C GLY A 121 8.12 -13.87 11.91
N VAL A 122 7.95 -13.29 10.73
CA VAL A 122 8.83 -12.22 10.26
C VAL A 122 8.43 -10.97 11.03
N ILE A 123 9.32 -10.50 11.91
CA ILE A 123 9.15 -9.23 12.62
C ILE A 123 10.31 -8.35 12.18
N ASP A 124 9.98 -7.20 11.60
CA ASP A 124 10.99 -6.21 11.25
C ASP A 124 11.52 -5.53 12.51
N GLU A 125 12.82 -5.23 12.55
CA GLU A 125 13.42 -4.52 13.69
C GLU A 125 12.73 -3.17 13.96
N GLU A 126 12.17 -2.54 12.94
CA GLU A 126 11.43 -1.28 13.04
C GLU A 126 10.09 -1.41 13.81
N ASP A 127 9.56 -2.63 13.94
CA ASP A 127 8.31 -2.93 14.65
C ASP A 127 8.55 -3.33 16.12
N ILE A 128 9.80 -3.28 16.58
CA ILE A 128 10.21 -3.59 17.95
C ILE A 128 10.61 -2.31 18.68
N PHE A 129 9.93 -2.04 19.79
CA PHE A 129 10.18 -0.88 20.65
C PHE A 129 10.65 -1.37 22.02
N GLU A 130 11.90 -1.12 22.35
CA GLU A 130 12.54 -1.56 23.59
C GLU A 130 12.73 -0.40 24.57
N PHE A 131 12.52 -0.68 25.86
CA PHE A 131 12.59 0.30 26.94
C PHE A 131 13.47 -0.24 28.06
N ASP A 132 14.68 0.29 28.13
CA ASP A 132 15.60 0.07 29.23
C ASP A 132 15.24 0.90 30.47
N TYR A 133 15.84 0.55 31.60
CA TYR A 133 15.65 1.33 32.81
C TYR A 133 16.31 2.72 32.72
N THR A 134 15.48 3.77 32.77
CA THR A 134 15.90 5.18 32.75
C THR A 134 15.71 5.90 34.09
N GLY A 135 14.98 5.30 35.04
CA GLY A 135 14.57 5.96 36.29
C GLY A 135 13.47 7.02 36.11
N THR A 136 12.83 7.05 34.94
CA THR A 136 11.71 7.92 34.60
C THR A 136 10.58 7.12 33.93
N ILE A 137 9.42 7.76 33.75
CA ILE A 137 8.33 7.18 32.96
C ILE A 137 8.50 7.64 31.52
N GLU A 138 8.41 6.71 30.57
CA GLU A 138 8.50 6.96 29.14
C GLU A 138 7.10 6.92 28.50
N GLU A 139 6.86 7.81 27.54
CA GLU A 139 5.62 7.83 26.73
C GLU A 139 5.91 7.16 25.39
N PHE A 140 5.15 6.12 25.07
CA PHE A 140 5.12 5.49 23.76
C PHE A 140 3.84 5.87 23.03
N VAL A 141 4.00 6.36 21.80
CA VAL A 141 2.89 6.66 20.90
C VAL A 141 2.88 5.61 19.80
N THR A 142 1.77 4.88 19.67
CA THR A 142 1.65 3.80 18.70
C THR A 142 1.76 4.32 17.26
N PRO A 143 2.65 3.77 16.43
CA PRO A 143 2.88 4.28 15.09
C PRO A 143 1.76 3.94 14.10
N GLN A 144 1.00 2.86 14.35
CA GLN A 144 -0.05 2.36 13.47
C GLN A 144 -1.19 1.69 14.25
N ASP A 145 -2.32 1.51 13.57
CA ASP A 145 -3.38 0.62 14.02
C ASP A 145 -2.87 -0.83 13.91
N GLY A 146 -3.05 -1.64 14.94
CA GLY A 146 -2.55 -3.00 14.92
C GLY A 146 -2.70 -3.79 16.21
N LYS A 147 -2.31 -5.06 16.13
CA LYS A 147 -2.15 -5.92 17.30
C LYS A 147 -0.71 -5.82 17.80
N TYR A 148 -0.55 -5.52 19.08
CA TYR A 148 0.74 -5.34 19.73
C TYR A 148 0.96 -6.41 20.80
N LEU A 149 2.17 -6.97 20.87
CA LEU A 149 2.64 -7.77 22.01
C LEU A 149 3.29 -6.83 23.02
N LEU A 150 2.81 -6.87 24.26
CA LEU A 150 3.41 -6.19 25.40
C LEU A 150 4.20 -7.20 26.23
N GLU A 151 5.43 -6.86 26.57
CA GLU A 151 6.33 -7.67 27.37
C GLU A 151 7.00 -6.82 28.45
N VAL A 152 7.01 -7.30 29.69
CA VAL A 152 7.62 -6.60 30.82
C VAL A 152 8.38 -7.54 31.74
N TRP A 153 9.52 -7.08 32.24
CA TRP A 153 10.35 -7.76 33.22
C TRP A 153 10.55 -6.88 34.44
N GLY A 154 10.22 -7.38 35.63
CA GLY A 154 10.47 -6.69 36.90
C GLY A 154 11.95 -6.65 37.23
N ALA A 155 12.36 -5.82 38.17
CA ALA A 155 13.75 -5.70 38.57
C ALA A 155 14.13 -6.65 39.72
N GLN A 156 15.41 -6.95 39.81
CA GLN A 156 15.99 -7.69 40.93
C GLN A 156 16.07 -6.83 42.20
N GLY A 157 15.91 -7.46 43.36
CA GLY A 157 16.28 -6.83 44.64
C GLY A 157 17.79 -6.76 44.82
N GLY A 158 18.26 -5.92 45.74
CA GLY A 158 19.70 -5.76 45.94
C GLY A 158 20.33 -6.96 46.63
N ASP A 159 21.60 -7.18 46.32
CA ASP A 159 22.45 -8.23 46.89
C ASP A 159 23.08 -7.81 48.22
N THR A 160 23.48 -8.80 49.03
CA THR A 160 24.27 -8.59 50.24
C THR A 160 25.34 -9.67 50.40
N ASN A 161 26.62 -9.31 50.33
CA ASN A 161 27.75 -10.26 50.36
C ASN A 161 27.53 -11.46 49.42
N ASP A 162 27.46 -12.69 49.95
CA ASP A 162 27.25 -13.93 49.18
C ASP A 162 25.76 -14.26 48.94
N TYR A 163 24.83 -13.36 49.29
CA TYR A 163 23.39 -13.57 49.17
C TYR A 163 22.82 -12.69 48.06
N ILE A 164 22.05 -13.34 47.19
CA ILE A 164 21.51 -12.76 45.96
C ILE A 164 20.10 -12.24 46.24
N GLY A 165 19.80 -11.03 45.78
CA GLY A 165 18.46 -10.46 45.78
C GLY A 165 17.51 -11.25 44.87
N GLY A 166 16.23 -11.20 45.18
CA GLY A 166 15.22 -11.91 44.40
C GLY A 166 15.15 -11.38 42.98
N TYR A 167 15.04 -12.27 42.00
CA TYR A 167 14.88 -11.91 40.58
C TYR A 167 13.51 -11.30 40.30
N GLY A 168 13.41 -10.46 39.27
CA GLY A 168 12.13 -9.95 38.78
C GLY A 168 11.40 -10.98 37.91
N GLY A 169 10.07 -10.91 37.88
CA GLY A 169 9.25 -11.75 37.01
C GLY A 169 9.20 -11.26 35.57
N TYR A 170 8.61 -12.06 34.68
CA TYR A 170 8.28 -11.70 33.29
C TYR A 170 6.76 -11.79 33.09
N SER A 171 6.18 -10.89 32.32
CA SER A 171 4.76 -10.93 31.95
C SER A 171 4.58 -10.50 30.50
N LYS A 172 3.65 -11.14 29.80
CA LYS A 172 3.30 -10.80 28.44
C LYS A 172 1.79 -10.80 28.18
N GLY A 173 1.37 -10.09 27.14
CA GLY A 173 0.00 -10.11 26.62
C GLY A 173 -0.12 -9.33 25.32
N GLU A 174 -1.10 -9.70 24.50
CA GLU A 174 -1.38 -9.05 23.22
C GLU A 174 -2.58 -8.10 23.34
N ILE A 175 -2.54 -6.97 22.66
CA ILE A 175 -3.59 -5.93 22.71
C ILE A 175 -3.78 -5.31 21.33
N ASN A 176 -5.02 -4.95 20.98
CA ASN A 176 -5.28 -4.14 19.79
C ASN A 176 -5.19 -2.65 20.14
N LEU A 177 -4.33 -1.91 19.47
CA LEU A 177 -4.16 -0.47 19.65
C LEU A 177 -4.40 0.25 18.33
N LYS A 178 -4.77 1.51 18.43
CA LYS A 178 -4.89 2.43 17.30
C LYS A 178 -3.66 3.30 17.23
N LYS A 179 -3.35 3.79 16.04
CA LYS A 179 -2.36 4.83 15.81
C LYS A 179 -2.63 6.04 16.71
N GLU A 180 -1.57 6.62 17.24
CA GLU A 180 -1.60 7.75 18.20
C GLU A 180 -2.15 7.41 19.59
N ASP A 181 -2.49 6.15 19.90
CA ASP A 181 -2.73 5.73 21.27
C ASP A 181 -1.45 5.93 22.09
N LYS A 182 -1.63 6.36 23.35
CA LYS A 182 -0.52 6.63 24.27
C LYS A 182 -0.44 5.55 25.33
N LEU A 183 0.75 4.97 25.45
CA LEU A 183 1.11 4.07 26.53
C LEU A 183 2.21 4.71 27.38
N TYR A 184 2.18 4.45 28.67
CA TYR A 184 3.16 4.92 29.64
C TYR A 184 3.91 3.73 30.21
N ILE A 185 5.23 3.76 30.10
CA ILE A 185 6.12 2.67 30.51
C ILE A 185 6.93 3.16 31.70
N ALA A 186 6.84 2.45 32.82
CA ALA A 186 7.80 2.64 33.91
C ALA A 186 8.53 1.32 34.17
N VAL A 187 9.82 1.33 33.86
CA VAL A 187 10.73 0.20 34.03
C VAL A 187 11.26 0.19 35.46
N GLY A 188 11.19 -0.96 36.12
CA GLY A 188 11.65 -1.14 37.50
C GLY A 188 13.17 -1.00 37.60
N GLY A 189 13.63 -0.29 38.63
CA GLY A 189 15.06 -0.23 38.97
C GLY A 189 15.48 -1.36 39.90
N GLU A 190 16.73 -1.80 39.81
CA GLU A 190 17.32 -2.73 40.78
C GLU A 190 17.33 -2.12 42.19
N GLY A 191 17.11 -2.95 43.21
CA GLY A 191 17.27 -2.53 44.60
C GLY A 191 18.73 -2.21 44.95
N LEU A 192 18.97 -1.22 45.80
CA LEU A 192 20.33 -0.90 46.22
C LEU A 192 20.93 -2.04 47.05
N SER A 193 22.19 -2.38 46.78
CA SER A 193 22.91 -3.51 47.36
C SER A 193 23.88 -3.09 48.48
N ASN A 194 24.21 -4.02 49.38
CA ASN A 194 25.29 -3.92 50.36
C ASN A 194 25.26 -2.68 51.29
N CYS A 195 24.09 -2.23 51.72
CA CYS A 195 24.01 -1.11 52.67
C CYS A 195 24.30 -1.53 54.10
N VAL A 196 25.13 -0.73 54.80
CA VAL A 196 25.54 -0.96 56.19
C VAL A 196 25.31 0.31 57.00
N SER A 197 24.66 0.20 58.17
CA SER A 197 24.39 1.34 59.07
C SER A 197 23.64 2.53 58.43
N GLN A 198 23.04 2.33 57.25
CA GLN A 198 22.25 3.31 56.52
C GLN A 198 21.09 2.63 55.79
N ASP A 199 20.00 3.36 55.55
CA ASP A 199 18.88 2.81 54.80
C ASP A 199 19.31 2.51 53.36
N CYS A 200 18.74 1.44 52.81
CA CYS A 200 19.01 1.01 51.44
C CYS A 200 17.80 1.35 50.58
N ALA A 201 18.00 2.18 49.57
CA ALA A 201 16.92 2.57 48.69
C ALA A 201 16.35 1.35 47.95
N GLY A 202 15.03 1.23 47.94
CA GLY A 202 14.34 0.32 47.04
C GLY A 202 14.51 0.76 45.59
N GLY A 203 14.35 -0.21 44.70
CA GLY A 203 14.34 -0.03 43.27
C GLY A 203 13.22 0.92 42.82
N TYR A 204 13.49 1.69 41.78
CA TYR A 204 12.53 2.62 41.20
C TYR A 204 11.23 1.91 40.77
N ASN A 205 10.10 2.60 40.86
CA ASN A 205 8.75 2.05 40.63
C ASN A 205 8.36 0.94 41.61
N GLY A 206 8.55 1.21 42.91
CA GLY A 206 7.84 0.47 43.96
C GLY A 206 8.67 -0.49 44.80
N GLY A 207 9.99 -0.53 44.67
CA GLY A 207 10.84 -1.32 45.56
C GLY A 207 10.77 -0.81 47.00
N GLY A 208 10.66 -1.69 48.00
CA GLY A 208 10.70 -1.33 49.41
C GLY A 208 12.12 -0.97 49.85
N ASN A 209 12.26 -0.02 50.77
CA ASN A 209 13.57 0.32 51.34
C ASN A 209 14.05 -0.74 52.34
N GLY A 210 15.35 -1.06 52.33
CA GLY A 210 16.00 -1.78 53.41
C GLY A 210 16.24 -0.86 54.61
N GLY A 211 15.84 -1.29 55.81
CA GLY A 211 15.97 -0.51 57.04
C GLY A 211 17.29 -0.75 57.77
N ALA A 212 17.94 0.32 58.20
CA ALA A 212 19.26 0.26 58.82
C ALA A 212 19.27 -0.25 60.27
N TYR A 213 20.21 -1.14 60.57
CA TYR A 213 20.65 -1.33 61.95
C TYR A 213 21.77 -0.37 62.32
N THR A 214 21.43 0.75 62.94
CA THR A 214 22.42 1.81 63.21
C THR A 214 23.34 1.53 64.42
N ALA A 215 23.11 0.43 65.16
CA ALA A 215 23.91 0.05 66.33
C ALA A 215 24.97 -1.01 66.02
N ASP A 216 24.99 -1.58 64.81
CA ASP A 216 25.95 -2.62 64.41
C ASP A 216 26.32 -2.49 62.93
N ALA A 217 27.58 -2.12 62.69
CA ALA A 217 28.16 -1.90 61.37
C ALA A 217 28.56 -3.18 60.63
N ALA A 218 28.13 -4.35 61.10
CA ALA A 218 28.41 -5.62 60.43
C ALA A 218 27.18 -6.24 59.73
N ASN A 219 26.01 -5.60 59.80
CA ASN A 219 24.78 -6.05 59.15
C ASN A 219 24.59 -5.37 57.80
N TYR A 220 24.26 -6.18 56.80
CA TYR A 220 24.01 -5.71 55.45
C TYR A 220 22.55 -5.97 55.12
N GLN A 221 21.89 -4.93 54.63
CA GLN A 221 20.52 -4.98 54.11
C GLN A 221 20.52 -4.41 52.70
N SER A 222 19.47 -4.72 51.96
CA SER A 222 19.27 -4.21 50.62
C SER A 222 17.82 -3.79 50.38
N GLY A 223 17.64 -2.97 49.34
CA GLY A 223 16.32 -2.59 48.84
C GLY A 223 15.69 -3.72 48.04
N GLY A 224 14.36 -3.77 48.00
CA GLY A 224 13.63 -4.60 47.04
C GLY A 224 13.67 -4.00 45.64
N GLY A 225 13.54 -4.82 44.61
CA GLY A 225 13.49 -4.41 43.21
C GLY A 225 12.15 -3.78 42.83
N GLY A 226 12.20 -2.88 41.85
CA GLY A 226 11.05 -2.22 41.27
C GLY A 226 10.16 -3.11 40.40
N ALA A 227 8.89 -2.75 40.27
CA ALA A 227 8.00 -3.34 39.27
C ALA A 227 8.23 -2.68 37.90
N THR A 228 7.96 -3.42 36.82
CA THR A 228 7.84 -2.85 35.48
C THR A 228 6.40 -2.95 35.02
N HIS A 229 5.85 -1.86 34.48
CA HIS A 229 4.46 -1.81 34.02
C HIS A 229 4.27 -0.93 32.78
N ILE A 230 3.18 -1.23 32.06
CA ILE A 230 2.68 -0.46 30.93
C ILE A 230 1.21 -0.13 31.18
N ASP A 231 0.84 1.14 31.04
CA ASP A 231 -0.50 1.64 31.34
C ASP A 231 -0.98 2.66 30.31
N LYS A 232 -2.29 2.95 30.32
CA LYS A 232 -2.90 4.05 29.55
C LYS A 232 -2.84 5.41 30.27
N SER A 233 -2.49 5.42 31.56
CA SER A 233 -2.36 6.62 32.39
C SER A 233 -0.95 6.76 32.92
N THR A 234 -0.37 7.96 32.85
CA THR A 234 0.95 8.22 33.42
C THR A 234 0.93 8.18 34.96
N GLY A 235 1.94 7.55 35.54
CA GLY A 235 2.15 7.49 36.99
C GLY A 235 3.17 6.42 37.37
N LEU A 236 3.68 6.48 38.61
CA LEU A 236 4.28 5.30 39.21
C LEU A 236 3.17 4.33 39.59
N LEU A 237 3.46 3.03 39.63
CA LEU A 237 2.45 2.00 39.87
C LEU A 237 1.66 2.25 41.16
N SER A 238 2.35 2.68 42.23
CA SER A 238 1.72 2.99 43.52
C SER A 238 0.71 4.16 43.50
N THR A 239 0.77 5.00 42.47
CA THR A 239 -0.14 6.15 42.30
C THR A 239 -1.38 5.83 41.46
N LEU A 240 -1.45 4.63 40.86
CA LEU A 240 -2.52 4.20 39.96
C LEU A 240 -3.63 3.38 40.65
N SER A 241 -3.71 3.40 41.98
CA SER A 241 -4.66 2.56 42.74
C SER A 241 -6.12 2.80 42.38
N ASP A 242 -6.45 4.04 42.00
CA ASP A 242 -7.80 4.46 41.62
C ASP A 242 -8.05 4.33 40.09
N LYS A 243 -7.04 3.85 39.34
CA LYS A 243 -7.03 3.71 37.87
C LYS A 243 -6.61 2.32 37.42
N GLN A 244 -6.96 1.28 38.18
CA GLN A 244 -6.53 -0.10 37.87
C GLN A 244 -6.98 -0.59 36.49
N ASP A 245 -8.08 -0.05 35.94
CA ASP A 245 -8.54 -0.36 34.58
C ASP A 245 -7.57 0.14 33.48
N ASP A 246 -6.76 1.17 33.77
CA ASP A 246 -5.76 1.70 32.84
C ASP A 246 -4.47 0.88 32.85
N ILE A 247 -4.27 0.03 33.86
CA ILE A 247 -3.08 -0.82 33.98
C ILE A 247 -3.23 -1.98 33.03
N LEU A 248 -2.33 -2.09 32.06
CA LEU A 248 -2.39 -3.17 31.07
C LEU A 248 -1.67 -4.39 31.61
N ILE A 249 -0.40 -4.22 32.00
CA ILE A 249 0.47 -5.33 32.38
C ILE A 249 1.51 -4.92 33.42
N VAL A 250 1.81 -5.81 34.36
CA VAL A 250 2.84 -5.60 35.40
C VAL A 250 3.70 -6.85 35.56
N ALA A 251 5.01 -6.68 35.65
CA ALA A 251 5.93 -7.67 36.18
C ALA A 251 6.49 -7.23 37.54
N GLY A 252 6.32 -8.08 38.55
CA GLY A 252 6.77 -7.81 39.90
C GLY A 252 8.29 -7.93 40.07
N GLY A 253 8.87 -7.02 40.86
CA GLY A 253 10.26 -7.05 41.30
C GLY A 253 10.48 -7.98 42.48
N GLY A 254 11.71 -8.48 42.61
CA GLY A 254 12.09 -9.35 43.71
C GLY A 254 12.46 -8.59 44.99
N SER A 255 12.59 -9.32 46.09
CA SER A 255 12.94 -8.72 47.39
C SER A 255 14.45 -8.59 47.60
N GLY A 256 14.87 -7.72 48.53
CA GLY A 256 16.28 -7.58 48.90
C GLY A 256 16.80 -8.77 49.72
N ALA A 257 18.07 -9.15 49.50
CA ALA A 257 18.82 -10.06 50.36
C ALA A 257 19.15 -9.44 51.74
N TYR A 258 19.45 -10.29 52.72
CA TYR A 258 19.85 -9.85 54.06
C TYR A 258 21.05 -10.66 54.55
N TYR A 259 22.02 -9.99 55.16
CA TYR A 259 23.19 -10.64 55.75
C TYR A 259 23.47 -10.15 57.17
N HIS A 260 23.77 -11.11 58.03
CA HIS A 260 24.16 -10.93 59.43
C HIS A 260 25.50 -11.65 59.71
N PRO A 261 26.42 -11.03 60.48
CA PRO A 261 27.77 -11.55 60.73
C PRO A 261 27.81 -12.83 61.57
N ASN A 262 26.77 -13.08 62.38
CA ASN A 262 26.64 -14.31 63.18
C ASN A 262 26.30 -15.57 62.36
N GLY A 263 26.31 -15.51 61.02
CA GLY A 263 26.28 -16.69 60.14
C GLY A 263 24.93 -16.95 59.46
N VAL A 264 24.86 -18.11 58.77
CA VAL A 264 23.75 -18.52 57.89
C VAL A 264 22.38 -18.59 58.57
N ASP A 265 22.33 -18.67 59.90
CA ASP A 265 21.08 -18.77 60.65
C ASP A 265 20.25 -17.48 60.64
N TYR A 266 20.83 -16.37 60.19
CA TYR A 266 20.21 -15.03 60.16
C TYR A 266 20.28 -14.38 58.78
N SER A 267 20.98 -14.97 57.82
CA SER A 267 21.21 -14.43 56.48
C SER A 267 20.37 -15.19 55.47
N THR A 268 19.91 -14.51 54.42
CA THR A 268 19.00 -15.10 53.45
C THR A 268 19.06 -14.41 52.10
N ASN A 269 18.81 -15.18 51.05
CA ASN A 269 18.58 -14.65 49.72
C ASN A 269 17.24 -13.92 49.69
N GLY A 270 17.14 -12.93 48.81
CA GLY A 270 15.84 -12.42 48.40
C GLY A 270 15.06 -13.50 47.66
N VAL A 271 13.74 -13.43 47.75
CA VAL A 271 12.83 -14.24 46.92
C VAL A 271 12.31 -13.43 45.75
N SER A 272 12.12 -14.11 44.62
CA SER A 272 11.74 -13.50 43.35
C SER A 272 10.32 -12.93 43.33
N GLY A 273 10.12 -11.89 42.52
CA GLY A 273 8.82 -11.34 42.19
C GLY A 273 8.19 -11.99 40.95
N GLY A 274 6.99 -11.54 40.61
CA GLY A 274 6.23 -11.99 39.45
C GLY A 274 5.17 -13.04 39.76
N GLY A 275 4.46 -13.46 38.72
CA GLY A 275 3.29 -14.35 38.84
C GLY A 275 2.10 -13.67 39.51
N TYR A 276 0.99 -14.40 39.61
CA TYR A 276 -0.20 -13.86 40.29
C TYR A 276 -0.01 -13.67 41.81
N LEU A 277 0.99 -14.35 42.36
CA LEU A 277 1.44 -14.28 43.74
C LEU A 277 2.97 -14.21 43.71
N GLY A 278 3.54 -13.10 44.19
CA GLY A 278 4.99 -13.00 44.40
C GLY A 278 5.44 -14.04 45.42
N ASN A 279 6.71 -14.47 45.38
CA ASN A 279 7.15 -15.51 46.30
C ASN A 279 7.11 -15.02 47.75
N ASP A 280 6.63 -15.89 48.64
CA ASP A 280 6.74 -15.70 50.08
C ASP A 280 8.21 -15.82 50.50
N GLY A 281 8.60 -14.99 51.46
CA GLY A 281 9.91 -15.06 52.06
C GLY A 281 10.13 -16.36 52.83
N VAL A 282 11.40 -16.78 52.91
CA VAL A 282 11.80 -17.99 53.64
C VAL A 282 12.18 -17.65 55.07
N VAL A 283 11.65 -18.43 56.03
CA VAL A 283 12.01 -18.37 57.45
C VAL A 283 13.38 -19.01 57.65
N THR A 284 14.30 -18.30 58.31
CA THR A 284 15.64 -18.82 58.65
C THR A 284 15.59 -19.78 59.84
N ASN A 285 16.71 -20.43 60.16
CA ASN A 285 16.83 -21.30 61.33
C ASN A 285 16.55 -20.59 62.67
N TYR A 286 16.62 -19.26 62.70
CA TYR A 286 16.27 -18.45 63.87
C TYR A 286 14.75 -18.33 64.11
N GLY A 287 13.91 -18.69 63.12
CA GLY A 287 12.46 -18.83 63.29
C GLY A 287 11.66 -17.52 63.28
N MET A 288 12.21 -16.45 62.69
CA MET A 288 11.50 -15.17 62.56
C MET A 288 10.49 -15.18 61.43
N THR A 289 9.42 -14.39 61.55
CA THR A 289 8.38 -14.32 60.52
C THR A 289 8.94 -13.69 59.25
N ALA A 290 8.81 -14.39 58.12
CA ALA A 290 9.22 -13.88 56.81
C ALA A 290 8.16 -12.93 56.23
N GLY A 291 8.56 -12.12 55.25
CA GLY A 291 7.63 -11.26 54.52
C GLY A 291 6.79 -12.08 53.55
N GLY A 292 5.49 -11.80 53.47
CA GLY A 292 4.62 -12.45 52.49
C GLY A 292 4.82 -11.87 51.09
N GLY A 293 4.52 -12.65 50.05
CA GLY A 293 4.45 -12.18 48.68
C GLY A 293 3.18 -11.35 48.42
N GLY A 294 3.27 -10.39 47.50
CA GLY A 294 2.09 -9.64 47.06
C GLY A 294 1.13 -10.51 46.24
N THR A 295 -0.18 -10.29 46.35
CA THR A 295 -1.22 -11.02 45.59
C THR A 295 -1.83 -10.16 44.48
N GLN A 296 -2.96 -10.58 43.90
CA GLN A 296 -3.74 -9.73 42.98
C GLN A 296 -4.68 -8.76 43.70
N GLU A 297 -4.76 -8.81 45.02
CA GLU A 297 -5.77 -8.10 45.82
C GLU A 297 -5.19 -7.39 47.04
N ALA A 298 -4.01 -7.79 47.51
CA ALA A 298 -3.39 -7.23 48.69
C ALA A 298 -1.87 -7.32 48.64
N GLY A 299 -1.22 -6.39 49.35
CA GLY A 299 0.21 -6.45 49.59
C GLY A 299 0.59 -7.58 50.55
N GLY A 300 1.83 -8.04 50.40
CA GLY A 300 2.39 -9.10 51.21
C GLY A 300 2.46 -8.71 52.69
N ALA A 301 2.15 -9.66 53.57
CA ALA A 301 2.16 -9.43 55.01
C ALA A 301 3.57 -9.04 55.50
N ALA A 302 3.62 -8.17 56.52
CA ALA A 302 4.88 -7.77 57.15
C ALA A 302 5.56 -8.98 57.83
N GLY A 303 6.86 -9.14 57.57
CA GLY A 303 7.72 -10.02 58.36
C GLY A 303 8.23 -9.33 59.62
N TYR A 304 9.11 -10.02 60.34
CA TYR A 304 9.77 -9.46 61.51
C TYR A 304 10.53 -8.19 61.14
N ARG A 305 10.27 -7.08 61.84
CA ARG A 305 10.91 -5.76 61.60
C ARG A 305 10.69 -5.19 60.20
N GLY A 306 9.62 -5.60 59.52
CA GLY A 306 9.20 -5.02 58.24
C GLY A 306 7.83 -4.38 58.32
N ASN A 307 7.49 -3.63 57.27
CA ASN A 307 6.12 -3.25 56.97
C ASN A 307 5.54 -4.16 55.88
N ALA A 308 4.21 -4.20 55.80
CA ALA A 308 3.51 -4.90 54.74
C ALA A 308 3.71 -4.14 53.42
N GLY A 309 3.64 -4.87 52.31
CA GLY A 309 3.51 -4.25 51.00
C GLY A 309 2.15 -3.59 50.81
N THR A 310 2.03 -2.76 49.80
CA THR A 310 0.77 -2.12 49.37
C THR A 310 0.67 -2.17 47.84
N PHE A 311 -0.42 -1.62 47.29
CA PHE A 311 -0.56 -1.46 45.85
C PHE A 311 0.65 -0.75 45.26
N GLY A 312 1.28 -1.34 44.24
CA GLY A 312 2.43 -0.78 43.55
C GLY A 312 3.72 -0.62 44.36
N GLN A 313 3.77 -1.03 45.63
CA GLN A 313 4.88 -0.70 46.53
C GLN A 313 5.20 -1.84 47.50
N GLY A 314 6.46 -2.26 47.53
CA GLY A 314 7.01 -3.21 48.49
C GLY A 314 7.13 -2.60 49.89
N GLY A 315 6.96 -3.43 50.91
CA GLY A 315 7.11 -3.05 52.30
C GLY A 315 8.54 -2.61 52.59
N SER A 316 8.69 -1.58 53.43
CA SER A 316 10.00 -1.10 53.86
C SER A 316 10.41 -1.74 55.18
N GLY A 317 11.70 -2.09 55.31
CA GLY A 317 12.31 -2.52 56.57
C GLY A 317 12.30 -1.39 57.60
N LEU A 318 12.20 -1.73 58.88
CA LEU A 318 12.28 -0.76 59.97
C LEU A 318 13.74 -0.38 60.24
N SER A 319 13.99 0.90 60.50
CA SER A 319 15.33 1.43 60.79
C SER A 319 15.44 1.87 62.24
N GLY A 320 16.56 1.56 62.90
CA GLY A 320 16.86 2.11 64.23
C GLY A 320 17.89 1.33 65.05
N SER A 321 18.41 1.98 66.09
CA SER A 321 19.47 1.45 66.96
C SER A 321 19.03 0.28 67.86
N THR A 322 17.72 0.07 68.02
CA THR A 322 17.15 -1.01 68.83
C THR A 322 16.34 -2.01 68.01
N LEU A 323 16.10 -1.70 66.73
CA LEU A 323 15.16 -2.40 65.88
C LEU A 323 15.83 -3.41 64.95
N GLY A 324 17.16 -3.44 64.80
CA GLY A 324 17.85 -4.35 63.87
C GLY A 324 17.49 -4.17 62.40
N GLY A 325 18.31 -4.69 61.50
CA GLY A 325 18.17 -4.42 60.06
C GLY A 325 17.13 -5.32 59.40
N ALA A 326 16.50 -4.82 58.34
CA ALA A 326 15.53 -5.57 57.55
C ALA A 326 15.63 -5.19 56.06
N SER A 327 15.38 -6.13 55.17
CA SER A 327 15.43 -5.89 53.73
C SER A 327 14.06 -5.55 53.18
N GLY A 328 14.04 -4.79 52.09
CA GLY A 328 12.82 -4.33 51.44
C GLY A 328 12.10 -5.43 50.66
N GLY A 329 10.77 -5.39 50.66
CA GLY A 329 9.94 -6.21 49.78
C GLY A 329 10.00 -5.71 48.33
N GLY A 330 9.76 -6.61 47.37
CA GLY A 330 9.72 -6.26 45.95
C GLY A 330 8.45 -5.48 45.57
N GLY A 331 8.57 -4.57 44.61
CA GLY A 331 7.42 -3.87 44.00
C GLY A 331 6.62 -4.81 43.11
N GLY A 332 5.33 -4.55 42.91
CA GLY A 332 4.46 -5.36 42.05
C GLY A 332 3.06 -4.76 41.99
N PHE A 333 2.13 -5.40 41.28
CA PHE A 333 0.72 -4.98 41.27
C PHE A 333 0.23 -4.78 42.71
N TYR A 334 0.58 -5.73 43.57
CA TYR A 334 0.82 -5.48 44.98
C TYR A 334 2.25 -5.89 45.36
N GLY A 335 2.91 -5.06 46.16
CA GLY A 335 4.27 -5.34 46.61
C GLY A 335 4.33 -6.40 47.71
N GLY A 336 5.49 -7.04 47.86
CA GLY A 336 5.76 -7.98 48.94
C GLY A 336 6.09 -7.29 50.27
N GLY A 337 5.98 -8.00 51.38
CA GLY A 337 6.30 -7.48 52.72
C GLY A 337 7.81 -7.49 53.02
N ALA A 338 8.29 -6.52 53.81
CA ALA A 338 9.68 -6.52 54.29
C ALA A 338 9.90 -7.51 55.44
N ALA A 339 11.16 -7.93 55.64
CA ALA A 339 11.55 -8.75 56.79
C ALA A 339 13.03 -8.59 57.13
N GLY A 340 13.37 -8.78 58.41
CA GLY A 340 14.74 -8.86 58.92
C GLY A 340 15.01 -10.21 59.55
N HIS A 341 16.24 -10.71 59.41
CA HIS A 341 16.64 -12.07 59.78
C HIS A 341 15.82 -13.19 59.12
N SER A 342 15.07 -12.88 58.07
CA SER A 342 14.25 -13.77 57.23
C SER A 342 14.02 -13.06 55.90
N SER A 343 13.67 -13.78 54.83
CA SER A 343 13.52 -13.11 53.54
C SER A 343 12.29 -12.22 53.56
N ALA A 344 12.41 -11.06 52.93
CA ALA A 344 11.25 -10.28 52.50
C ALA A 344 10.51 -11.04 51.37
N GLY A 345 9.32 -10.57 51.01
CA GLY A 345 8.51 -11.16 49.94
C GLY A 345 8.65 -10.42 48.60
N GLY A 346 8.44 -11.14 47.50
CA GLY A 346 8.40 -10.57 46.15
C GLY A 346 7.06 -9.89 45.84
N GLY A 347 7.05 -8.94 44.91
CA GLY A 347 5.82 -8.35 44.40
C GLY A 347 5.14 -9.23 43.33
N SER A 348 3.82 -9.11 43.17
CA SER A 348 3.07 -9.81 42.12
C SER A 348 3.21 -9.12 40.76
N GLY A 349 3.04 -9.91 39.69
CA GLY A 349 2.69 -9.38 38.37
C GLY A 349 1.19 -9.17 38.23
N TYR A 350 0.76 -8.72 37.04
CA TYR A 350 -0.66 -8.56 36.70
C TYR A 350 -0.87 -8.66 35.19
N ILE A 351 -1.84 -9.47 34.79
CA ILE A 351 -2.34 -9.62 33.41
C ILE A 351 -3.87 -9.59 33.36
N GLY A 352 -4.52 -9.06 34.40
CA GLY A 352 -5.97 -9.12 34.59
C GLY A 352 -6.77 -8.20 33.67
N ASN A 353 -6.09 -7.31 32.91
CA ASN A 353 -6.77 -6.41 32.00
C ASN A 353 -7.53 -7.20 30.92
N LYS A 354 -8.79 -6.81 30.69
CA LYS A 354 -9.70 -7.47 29.73
C LYS A 354 -9.35 -7.18 28.28
N GLU A 355 -8.57 -6.15 28.02
CA GLU A 355 -8.11 -5.80 26.66
C GLU A 355 -6.93 -6.68 26.21
N LEU A 356 -6.28 -7.38 27.15
CA LEU A 356 -5.21 -8.32 26.83
C LEU A 356 -5.78 -9.69 26.44
N THR A 357 -5.23 -10.24 25.36
CA THR A 357 -5.33 -11.64 24.92
C THR A 357 -3.97 -12.32 24.99
N ASN A 358 -3.89 -13.65 24.80
CA ASN A 358 -2.63 -14.41 24.73
C ASN A 358 -1.60 -14.07 25.84
N LYS A 359 -2.13 -13.93 27.06
CA LYS A 359 -1.42 -13.37 28.21
C LYS A 359 -0.91 -14.44 29.18
N ALA A 360 0.27 -14.22 29.73
CA ALA A 360 0.90 -15.13 30.69
C ALA A 360 1.94 -14.41 31.56
N MET A 361 2.18 -14.95 32.76
CA MET A 361 3.25 -14.54 33.66
C MET A 361 4.23 -15.69 33.87
N TYR A 362 5.50 -15.35 34.09
CA TYR A 362 6.57 -16.29 34.38
C TYR A 362 7.36 -15.77 35.57
N CYS A 363 7.62 -16.63 36.55
CA CYS A 363 8.38 -16.26 37.72
C CYS A 363 9.30 -17.40 38.18
N TYR A 364 10.40 -17.02 38.82
CA TYR A 364 11.42 -17.96 39.24
C TYR A 364 10.95 -18.78 40.46
N ASN A 365 10.90 -20.11 40.32
CA ASN A 365 10.52 -21.07 41.37
C ASN A 365 9.28 -20.64 42.17
N CYS A 366 8.21 -20.30 41.46
CA CYS A 366 7.02 -19.68 42.03
C CYS A 366 5.78 -20.55 41.98
N ARG A 367 4.68 -20.04 42.54
CA ARG A 367 3.40 -20.72 42.51
C ARG A 367 2.71 -20.53 41.16
N GLU A 368 2.31 -21.63 40.55
CA GLU A 368 1.63 -21.65 39.26
C GLU A 368 0.12 -21.41 39.37
N SER A 369 -0.49 -20.99 38.25
CA SER A 369 -1.94 -20.88 38.07
C SER A 369 -2.28 -21.13 36.60
N ASN A 370 -3.42 -21.78 36.36
CA ASN A 370 -3.94 -22.07 35.01
C ASN A 370 -5.16 -21.21 34.64
N SER A 371 -5.53 -20.22 35.46
CA SER A 371 -6.69 -19.37 35.19
C SER A 371 -6.27 -18.19 34.31
N GLU A 372 -7.03 -17.88 33.27
CA GLU A 372 -6.71 -16.88 32.23
C GLU A 372 -6.09 -15.56 32.77
N ASN A 373 -6.75 -14.89 33.71
CA ASN A 373 -6.29 -13.59 34.25
C ASN A 373 -5.12 -13.69 35.24
N THR A 374 -4.68 -14.91 35.56
CA THR A 374 -3.59 -15.18 36.52
C THR A 374 -2.63 -16.25 36.00
N LEU A 375 -2.68 -16.58 34.71
CA LEU A 375 -1.93 -17.67 34.11
C LEU A 375 -0.44 -17.47 34.42
N THR A 376 0.13 -18.39 35.20
CA THR A 376 1.48 -18.26 35.75
C THR A 376 2.22 -19.58 35.60
N PHE A 377 3.38 -19.52 34.98
CA PHE A 377 4.32 -20.63 34.85
C PHE A 377 5.53 -20.41 35.75
N SER A 378 5.95 -21.45 36.46
CA SER A 378 7.19 -21.41 37.23
C SER A 378 8.37 -21.76 36.33
N VAL A 379 9.42 -20.94 36.38
CA VAL A 379 10.66 -21.15 35.62
C VAL A 379 11.85 -21.29 36.56
N ASN A 380 12.92 -21.92 36.09
CA ASN A 380 14.17 -22.10 36.85
C ASN A 380 15.36 -21.42 36.17
N SER A 381 15.10 -20.63 35.13
CA SER A 381 16.09 -19.91 34.35
C SER A 381 16.02 -18.40 34.64
N VAL A 382 17.19 -17.77 34.65
CA VAL A 382 17.40 -16.35 34.93
C VAL A 382 18.36 -15.80 33.90
N SER A 383 18.20 -14.53 33.56
CA SER A 383 19.11 -13.82 32.65
C SER A 383 19.22 -12.35 33.02
N ASN A 384 20.39 -11.76 32.81
CA ASN A 384 20.59 -10.32 32.83
C ASN A 384 20.06 -9.63 31.55
N GLU A 385 19.92 -10.38 30.45
CA GLU A 385 19.23 -9.97 29.23
C GLU A 385 17.72 -10.24 29.33
N ALA A 386 16.91 -9.45 28.61
CA ALA A 386 15.46 -9.60 28.57
C ALA A 386 15.03 -10.77 27.66
N LEU A 387 15.23 -12.00 28.16
CA LEU A 387 14.87 -13.22 27.44
C LEU A 387 13.44 -13.64 27.77
N ILE A 388 12.69 -14.02 26.73
CA ILE A 388 11.33 -14.55 26.84
C ILE A 388 11.32 -15.75 27.81
N ASN A 389 10.32 -15.82 28.67
CA ASN A 389 10.13 -16.89 29.67
C ASN A 389 11.25 -17.00 30.72
N ASN A 390 12.09 -15.98 30.91
CA ASN A 390 13.13 -15.97 31.93
C ASN A 390 12.83 -14.92 33.00
N ALA A 391 13.21 -15.21 34.25
CA ALA A 391 13.23 -14.19 35.29
C ALA A 391 14.44 -13.26 35.09
N LYS A 392 14.30 -12.01 35.53
CA LYS A 392 15.25 -10.94 35.23
C LYS A 392 16.21 -10.67 36.38
N GLU A 393 17.50 -10.68 36.06
CA GLU A 393 18.60 -10.19 36.89
C GLU A 393 18.89 -8.71 36.56
N GLY A 394 19.24 -7.92 37.57
CA GLY A 394 19.46 -6.47 37.46
C GLY A 394 18.17 -5.67 37.25
N ASN A 395 18.27 -4.57 36.51
CA ASN A 395 17.12 -3.71 36.20
C ASN A 395 16.04 -4.45 35.41
N GLY A 396 14.80 -3.96 35.51
CA GLY A 396 13.70 -4.41 34.68
C GLY A 396 13.89 -4.03 33.20
N PHE A 397 12.92 -4.41 32.39
CA PHE A 397 12.89 -4.11 30.95
C PHE A 397 11.44 -4.12 30.45
N ALA A 398 11.15 -3.39 29.39
CA ALA A 398 9.90 -3.55 28.65
C ALA A 398 10.14 -3.59 27.14
N ARG A 399 9.29 -4.34 26.44
CA ARG A 399 9.28 -4.41 24.99
C ARG A 399 7.85 -4.39 24.47
N ILE A 400 7.63 -3.62 23.42
CA ILE A 400 6.38 -3.54 22.69
C ILE A 400 6.69 -3.93 21.25
N THR A 401 5.95 -4.89 20.69
CA THR A 401 6.16 -5.36 19.30
C THR A 401 4.87 -5.25 18.53
N LEU A 402 4.87 -4.57 17.38
CA LEU A 402 3.74 -4.58 16.44
C LEU A 402 3.72 -5.93 15.71
N LEU A 403 2.70 -6.75 15.99
CA LEU A 403 2.56 -8.09 15.40
C LEU A 403 1.83 -8.05 14.05
N GLU A 404 0.79 -7.22 13.95
CA GLU A 404 -0.13 -7.21 12.81
C GLU A 404 -0.62 -5.78 12.55
N TYR A 405 -0.57 -5.34 11.28
CA TYR A 405 -1.16 -4.08 10.85
C TYR A 405 -2.67 -4.22 10.68
N SER A 406 -3.45 -3.36 11.30
CA SER A 406 -4.91 -3.32 11.14
C SER A 406 -5.32 -2.06 10.37
N GLY A 407 -6.31 -2.19 9.49
CA GLY A 407 -6.93 -1.03 8.82
C GLY A 407 -6.09 -0.32 7.76
N TYR A 408 -4.80 -0.65 7.59
CA TYR A 408 -3.97 -0.15 6.50
C TYR A 408 -4.18 -0.99 5.22
N GLN A 409 -4.28 -0.30 4.08
CA GLN A 409 -4.35 -0.92 2.76
C GLN A 409 -3.55 -0.07 1.77
N PRO A 410 -2.68 -0.67 0.94
CA PRO A 410 -1.98 0.07 -0.11
C PRO A 410 -2.96 0.74 -1.07
N ASN A 411 -2.59 1.92 -1.58
CA ASN A 411 -3.39 2.68 -2.54
C ASN A 411 -2.60 2.97 -3.82
N PHE A 412 -3.31 3.09 -4.94
CA PHE A 412 -2.70 3.22 -6.27
C PHE A 412 -3.65 3.88 -7.29
N GLY A 413 -3.13 4.59 -8.27
CA GLY A 413 -3.88 5.01 -9.47
C GLY A 413 -4.02 3.86 -10.47
N LEU A 414 -5.18 3.76 -11.13
CA LEU A 414 -5.46 2.78 -12.18
C LEU A 414 -5.78 3.50 -13.49
N GLU A 415 -5.08 3.14 -14.56
CA GLU A 415 -5.37 3.60 -15.92
C GLU A 415 -5.31 2.44 -16.91
N ALA A 416 -6.41 2.18 -17.60
CA ALA A 416 -6.53 1.23 -18.71
C ALA A 416 -6.82 2.00 -20.01
N LYS A 417 -6.03 1.72 -21.05
CA LYS A 417 -6.12 2.37 -22.37
C LYS A 417 -6.13 1.34 -23.48
N MET A 418 -6.81 1.67 -24.58
CA MET A 418 -6.73 0.89 -25.81
C MET A 418 -5.40 1.12 -26.52
N ASN A 419 -4.82 0.04 -27.04
CA ASN A 419 -3.72 0.07 -27.98
C ASN A 419 -3.97 -0.98 -29.08
N GLY A 420 -4.69 -0.61 -30.15
CA GLY A 420 -5.12 -1.55 -31.17
C GLY A 420 -6.13 -2.58 -30.62
N GLN A 421 -5.80 -3.87 -30.72
CA GLN A 421 -6.60 -5.00 -30.19
C GLN A 421 -6.20 -5.39 -28.75
N SER A 422 -5.53 -4.48 -28.05
CA SER A 422 -4.99 -4.74 -26.71
C SER A 422 -5.46 -3.68 -25.73
N ILE A 423 -5.56 -4.06 -24.46
CA ILE A 423 -5.76 -3.13 -23.34
C ILE A 423 -4.46 -3.07 -22.56
N VAL A 424 -3.86 -1.88 -22.49
CA VAL A 424 -2.69 -1.61 -21.65
C VAL A 424 -3.19 -1.03 -20.33
N VAL A 425 -2.84 -1.69 -19.23
CA VAL A 425 -3.17 -1.29 -17.86
C VAL A 425 -1.91 -0.80 -17.17
N THR A 426 -1.96 0.39 -16.60
CA THR A 426 -0.89 1.01 -15.82
C THR A 426 -1.37 1.29 -14.41
N VAL A 427 -0.52 0.94 -13.44
CA VAL A 427 -0.70 1.17 -12.01
C VAL A 427 0.32 2.18 -11.55
N THR A 428 -0.14 3.20 -10.83
CA THR A 428 0.73 4.22 -10.23
C THR A 428 0.65 4.12 -8.71
N PRO A 429 1.67 3.58 -8.02
CA PRO A 429 1.73 3.59 -6.55
C PRO A 429 1.52 5.01 -6.00
N ASN A 430 0.75 5.16 -4.91
CA ASN A 430 0.65 6.45 -4.23
C ASN A 430 1.87 6.68 -3.33
N GLU A 431 2.34 7.93 -3.24
CA GLU A 431 3.51 8.31 -2.42
C GLU A 431 3.25 8.14 -0.91
N ASP A 432 1.98 8.19 -0.48
CA ASP A 432 1.60 8.05 0.93
C ASP A 432 1.56 6.59 1.43
N ASN A 433 1.86 5.61 0.59
CA ASN A 433 1.93 4.23 1.03
C ASN A 433 3.08 4.06 2.04
N LEU A 434 2.79 3.40 3.16
CA LEU A 434 3.79 3.08 4.19
C LEU A 434 4.85 2.11 3.68
N PHE A 435 4.46 1.23 2.75
CA PHE A 435 5.28 0.17 2.21
C PHE A 435 5.28 0.21 0.69
N GLU A 436 6.41 -0.16 0.09
CA GLU A 436 6.54 -0.27 -1.36
C GLU A 436 5.63 -1.39 -1.90
N ILE A 437 5.01 -1.15 -3.05
CA ILE A 437 4.22 -2.18 -3.73
C ILE A 437 5.18 -3.23 -4.33
N SER A 438 5.01 -4.48 -3.91
CA SER A 438 5.88 -5.60 -4.30
C SER A 438 5.29 -6.41 -5.46
N LYS A 439 3.95 -6.53 -5.53
CA LYS A 439 3.24 -7.36 -6.52
C LYS A 439 1.97 -6.69 -7.05
N TYR A 440 1.64 -6.99 -8.30
CA TYR A 440 0.50 -6.45 -9.02
C TYR A 440 -0.36 -7.58 -9.57
N TYR A 441 -1.69 -7.45 -9.45
CA TYR A 441 -2.64 -8.47 -9.87
C TYR A 441 -3.67 -7.87 -10.82
N TYR A 442 -3.73 -8.37 -12.05
CA TYR A 442 -4.58 -7.85 -13.12
C TYR A 442 -5.59 -8.88 -13.59
N THR A 443 -6.81 -8.47 -13.93
CA THR A 443 -7.76 -9.33 -14.64
C THR A 443 -8.76 -8.56 -15.50
N ILE A 444 -9.26 -9.23 -16.54
CA ILE A 444 -10.44 -8.84 -17.32
C ILE A 444 -11.54 -9.92 -17.30
N ASN A 445 -11.24 -11.12 -16.80
CA ASN A 445 -12.09 -12.32 -16.87
C ASN A 445 -12.27 -12.99 -15.48
N ASP A 446 -12.13 -12.22 -14.41
CA ASP A 446 -12.19 -12.65 -13.00
C ASP A 446 -11.07 -13.60 -12.52
N GLU A 447 -10.21 -14.10 -13.40
CA GLU A 447 -8.96 -14.80 -13.04
C GLU A 447 -7.77 -13.84 -13.02
N TYR A 448 -7.11 -13.70 -11.85
CA TYR A 448 -6.02 -12.75 -11.67
C TYR A 448 -4.68 -13.29 -12.15
N ILE A 449 -3.95 -12.43 -12.86
CA ILE A 449 -2.59 -12.65 -13.32
C ILE A 449 -1.65 -11.87 -12.39
N GLU A 450 -0.75 -12.57 -11.72
CA GLU A 450 0.32 -11.98 -10.93
C GLU A 450 1.43 -11.42 -11.83
N SER A 451 1.98 -10.26 -11.45
CA SER A 451 3.06 -9.59 -12.17
C SER A 451 3.93 -8.79 -11.20
N ASP A 452 5.23 -8.72 -11.51
CA ASP A 452 6.20 -7.83 -10.84
C ASP A 452 6.22 -6.43 -11.47
N SER A 453 5.49 -6.23 -12.56
CA SER A 453 5.41 -4.97 -13.30
C SER A 453 4.14 -4.20 -12.96
N ASN A 454 4.29 -2.88 -12.76
CA ASN A 454 3.19 -1.94 -12.59
C ASN A 454 2.40 -1.68 -13.89
N THR A 455 2.78 -2.33 -14.99
CA THR A 455 2.09 -2.27 -16.27
C THR A 455 1.82 -3.69 -16.77
N TYR A 456 0.64 -3.92 -17.34
CA TYR A 456 0.26 -5.20 -17.96
C TYR A 456 -0.56 -4.97 -19.24
N THR A 457 -0.34 -5.79 -20.25
CA THR A 457 -1.06 -5.71 -21.54
C THR A 457 -1.88 -6.97 -21.75
N PHE A 458 -3.20 -6.81 -21.90
CA PHE A 458 -4.09 -7.84 -22.41
C PHE A 458 -4.12 -7.77 -23.93
N GLU A 459 -3.62 -8.79 -24.61
CA GLU A 459 -3.53 -8.83 -26.08
C GLU A 459 -4.60 -9.69 -26.73
N ASN A 460 -4.79 -9.53 -28.05
CA ASN A 460 -5.66 -10.36 -28.90
C ASN A 460 -7.11 -10.43 -28.42
N LEU A 461 -7.64 -9.29 -27.96
CA LEU A 461 -9.01 -9.20 -27.46
C LEU A 461 -10.02 -9.05 -28.60
N GLU A 462 -11.20 -9.66 -28.41
CA GLU A 462 -12.35 -9.48 -29.30
C GLU A 462 -13.05 -8.14 -29.04
N GLU A 463 -13.91 -7.71 -29.95
CA GLU A 463 -14.72 -6.52 -29.72
C GLU A 463 -15.71 -6.75 -28.57
N GLY A 464 -15.79 -5.80 -27.65
CA GLY A 464 -16.65 -5.92 -26.48
C GLY A 464 -16.29 -4.98 -25.35
N ASP A 465 -17.11 -5.02 -24.31
CA ASP A 465 -16.88 -4.29 -23.07
C ASP A 465 -16.07 -5.15 -22.10
N TYR A 466 -14.92 -4.63 -21.68
CA TYR A 466 -14.05 -5.26 -20.71
C TYR A 466 -14.09 -4.50 -19.38
N THR A 467 -14.13 -5.23 -18.28
CA THR A 467 -13.96 -4.65 -16.94
C THR A 467 -12.59 -5.07 -16.42
N VAL A 468 -11.64 -4.15 -16.49
CA VAL A 468 -10.32 -4.32 -15.89
C VAL A 468 -10.47 -4.22 -14.38
N LYS A 469 -10.00 -5.22 -13.64
CA LYS A 469 -9.89 -5.19 -12.18
C LYS A 469 -8.44 -5.36 -11.78
N VAL A 470 -8.00 -4.57 -10.82
CA VAL A 470 -6.62 -4.59 -10.31
C VAL A 470 -6.62 -4.52 -8.80
N TYR A 471 -5.75 -5.28 -8.16
CA TYR A 471 -5.28 -5.02 -6.80
C TYR A 471 -3.77 -5.18 -6.75
N VAL A 472 -3.18 -4.74 -5.64
CA VAL A 472 -1.73 -4.77 -5.40
C VAL A 472 -1.46 -5.33 -4.01
N VAL A 473 -0.24 -5.84 -3.84
CA VAL A 473 0.27 -6.32 -2.55
C VAL A 473 1.59 -5.61 -2.28
N ASP A 474 1.77 -5.13 -1.07
CA ASP A 474 3.00 -4.44 -0.67
C ASP A 474 4.09 -5.39 -0.17
N SER A 475 5.24 -4.84 0.23
CA SER A 475 6.37 -5.60 0.75
C SER A 475 6.08 -6.32 2.09
N LYS A 476 4.98 -5.97 2.78
CA LYS A 476 4.51 -6.63 4.01
C LYS A 476 3.38 -7.64 3.75
N GLY A 477 2.99 -7.87 2.49
CA GLY A 477 1.92 -8.81 2.13
C GLY A 477 0.51 -8.22 2.25
N LEU A 478 0.36 -6.92 2.54
CA LEU A 478 -0.95 -6.29 2.73
C LEU A 478 -1.61 -6.01 1.38
N LYS A 479 -2.88 -6.41 1.25
CA LYS A 479 -3.67 -6.33 0.00
C LYS A 479 -4.45 -5.01 -0.08
N SER A 480 -4.38 -4.37 -1.24
CA SER A 480 -5.21 -3.19 -1.52
C SER A 480 -6.66 -3.54 -1.83
N LYS A 481 -7.54 -2.54 -1.85
CA LYS A 481 -8.88 -2.69 -2.44
C LYS A 481 -8.78 -2.86 -3.94
N VAL A 482 -9.62 -3.74 -4.49
CA VAL A 482 -9.77 -3.90 -5.93
C VAL A 482 -10.28 -2.60 -6.54
N LYS A 483 -9.54 -2.04 -7.50
CA LYS A 483 -9.99 -0.95 -8.37
C LYS A 483 -10.43 -1.49 -9.71
N THR A 484 -11.43 -0.84 -10.30
CA THR A 484 -12.07 -1.31 -11.53
C THR A 484 -12.19 -0.19 -12.55
N GLN A 485 -11.97 -0.50 -13.82
CA GLN A 485 -12.23 0.40 -14.94
C GLN A 485 -12.87 -0.37 -16.10
N THR A 486 -13.95 0.18 -16.65
CA THR A 486 -14.60 -0.38 -17.84
C THR A 486 -14.04 0.28 -19.10
N ILE A 487 -13.77 -0.51 -20.12
CA ILE A 487 -13.26 -0.07 -21.42
C ILE A 487 -13.93 -0.85 -22.55
N SER A 488 -14.42 -0.14 -23.57
CA SER A 488 -15.06 -0.74 -24.74
C SER A 488 -14.06 -0.85 -25.89
N LEU A 489 -13.77 -2.07 -26.33
CA LEU A 489 -12.93 -2.33 -27.50
C LEU A 489 -13.82 -2.31 -28.75
N ILE A 490 -13.76 -1.23 -29.55
CA ILE A 490 -14.50 -1.08 -30.82
C ILE A 490 -13.50 -0.93 -31.96
N LYS A 491 -13.59 -1.76 -33.00
CA LYS A 491 -12.76 -1.63 -34.21
C LYS A 491 -13.31 -0.50 -35.09
N GLY A 492 -12.63 0.64 -35.09
CA GLY A 492 -12.97 1.75 -35.98
C GLY A 492 -12.38 1.61 -37.39
N LYS A 493 -13.00 2.27 -38.38
CA LYS A 493 -12.41 2.54 -39.69
C LYS A 493 -11.31 3.60 -39.56
N THR A 494 -10.22 3.44 -40.30
CA THR A 494 -9.09 4.38 -40.38
C THR A 494 -9.12 5.18 -41.68
N ALA A 495 -8.25 6.19 -41.82
CA ALA A 495 -8.05 6.89 -43.10
C ALA A 495 -7.66 5.92 -44.24
N THR A 496 -6.84 4.92 -43.94
CA THR A 496 -6.45 3.87 -44.88
C THR A 496 -7.65 3.04 -45.35
N ASP A 497 -8.60 2.75 -44.46
CA ASP A 497 -9.84 2.05 -44.85
C ASP A 497 -10.72 2.92 -45.76
N ILE A 498 -10.76 4.24 -45.53
CA ILE A 498 -11.43 5.19 -46.43
C ILE A 498 -10.76 5.12 -47.81
N ILE A 499 -9.44 5.29 -47.89
CA ILE A 499 -8.69 5.23 -49.17
C ILE A 499 -8.94 3.89 -49.89
N ASN A 500 -8.82 2.77 -49.19
CA ASN A 500 -9.00 1.42 -49.77
C ASN A 500 -10.44 1.13 -50.21
N SER A 501 -11.43 1.86 -49.69
CA SER A 501 -12.82 1.74 -50.12
C SER A 501 -13.14 2.49 -51.41
N HIS A 502 -12.18 3.27 -51.94
CA HIS A 502 -12.34 4.06 -53.16
C HIS A 502 -11.41 3.57 -54.28
N THR A 503 -11.83 3.82 -55.52
CA THR A 503 -10.94 3.69 -56.69
C THR A 503 -9.97 4.87 -56.71
N ILE A 504 -8.67 4.61 -56.81
CA ILE A 504 -7.64 5.66 -56.85
C ILE A 504 -7.25 5.98 -58.30
N LEU A 505 -7.38 7.25 -58.69
CA LEU A 505 -7.00 7.77 -60.02
C LEU A 505 -5.97 8.90 -59.92
N THR A 506 -5.40 9.31 -61.06
CA THR A 506 -4.54 10.51 -61.14
C THR A 506 -5.18 11.52 -62.09
N ARG A 507 -5.24 12.80 -61.69
CA ARG A 507 -5.71 13.92 -62.52
C ARG A 507 -4.50 14.75 -62.95
N ASN A 508 -4.30 14.89 -64.27
CA ASN A 508 -3.17 15.61 -64.85
C ASN A 508 -3.56 16.92 -65.56
N ASP A 509 -4.86 17.19 -65.71
CA ASP A 509 -5.38 18.40 -66.35
C ASP A 509 -6.28 19.19 -65.40
N PHE A 510 -5.92 20.45 -65.19
CA PHE A 510 -6.60 21.42 -64.34
C PHE A 510 -7.08 22.66 -65.14
N SER A 511 -7.03 22.60 -66.47
CA SER A 511 -7.49 23.68 -67.36
C SER A 511 -9.01 23.72 -67.54
N SER A 512 -9.71 22.64 -67.16
CA SER A 512 -11.16 22.51 -67.23
C SER A 512 -11.76 22.11 -65.89
N ILE A 513 -13.02 22.52 -65.70
CA ILE A 513 -13.79 22.20 -64.49
C ILE A 513 -14.01 20.69 -64.40
N LEU A 514 -14.11 20.18 -63.17
CA LEU A 514 -14.56 18.81 -62.92
C LEU A 514 -15.95 18.86 -62.30
N ASP A 515 -16.97 18.52 -63.09
CA ASP A 515 -18.39 18.65 -62.74
C ASP A 515 -19.15 17.30 -62.78
N THR A 516 -18.43 16.22 -63.06
CA THR A 516 -18.94 14.85 -63.09
C THR A 516 -19.09 14.25 -61.70
N ASP A 517 -20.00 13.28 -61.56
CA ASP A 517 -20.11 12.45 -60.35
C ASP A 517 -18.91 11.51 -60.25
N THR A 518 -18.25 11.56 -59.10
CA THR A 518 -17.00 10.85 -58.79
C THR A 518 -17.11 10.11 -57.45
N THR A 519 -18.33 9.91 -56.95
CA THR A 519 -18.60 9.08 -55.76
C THR A 519 -17.94 7.71 -55.92
N GLY A 520 -17.25 7.23 -54.89
CA GLY A 520 -16.45 6.01 -54.90
C GLY A 520 -15.04 6.16 -55.49
N THR A 521 -14.63 7.39 -55.83
CA THR A 521 -13.32 7.70 -56.43
C THR A 521 -12.56 8.74 -55.60
N MET A 522 -11.28 8.47 -55.36
CA MET A 522 -10.31 9.46 -54.89
C MET A 522 -9.21 9.63 -55.92
N TYR A 523 -8.55 10.79 -55.89
CA TYR A 523 -7.39 11.07 -56.73
C TYR A 523 -6.13 11.14 -55.88
N GLN A 524 -4.98 10.78 -56.43
CA GLN A 524 -3.69 10.88 -55.76
C GLN A 524 -2.81 11.99 -56.35
N ALA A 525 -2.02 12.63 -55.48
CA ALA A 525 -0.97 13.60 -55.81
C ALA A 525 0.12 13.56 -54.73
N GLU A 526 1.08 14.49 -54.76
CA GLU A 526 2.14 14.62 -53.76
C GLU A 526 2.00 15.94 -52.99
N ASP A 527 2.09 15.89 -51.66
CA ASP A 527 2.25 17.04 -50.78
C ASP A 527 3.67 17.10 -50.18
N ASP A 528 3.87 17.87 -49.11
CA ASP A 528 5.18 18.01 -48.45
C ASP A 528 5.63 16.76 -47.69
N ASP A 529 4.69 15.86 -47.36
CA ASP A 529 4.91 14.69 -46.51
C ASP A 529 4.82 13.36 -47.26
N GLY A 530 4.30 13.38 -48.49
CA GLY A 530 4.31 12.26 -49.42
C GLY A 530 3.04 12.19 -50.27
N THR A 531 2.59 10.96 -50.55
CA THR A 531 1.40 10.75 -51.36
C THR A 531 0.14 11.14 -50.59
N THR A 532 -0.61 12.10 -51.15
CA THR A 532 -1.91 12.54 -50.62
C THR A 532 -3.06 12.06 -51.50
N TYR A 533 -4.20 11.77 -50.89
CA TYR A 533 -5.41 11.29 -51.56
C TYR A 533 -6.56 12.29 -51.35
N TYR A 534 -7.14 12.83 -52.42
CA TYR A 534 -8.12 13.91 -52.36
C TYR A 534 -9.41 13.60 -53.13
N PHE A 535 -10.48 14.26 -52.72
CA PHE A 535 -11.78 14.20 -53.38
C PHE A 535 -11.92 15.32 -54.41
N ALA A 536 -12.51 15.04 -55.56
CA ALA A 536 -12.73 16.02 -56.62
C ALA A 536 -13.97 15.71 -57.44
N GLY A 537 -14.68 16.73 -57.94
CA GLY A 537 -15.93 16.61 -58.69
C GLY A 537 -17.16 16.67 -57.80
N SER A 538 -18.28 16.13 -58.32
CA SER A 538 -19.53 15.97 -57.57
C SER A 538 -19.45 14.70 -56.74
N VAL A 539 -18.99 14.81 -55.49
CA VAL A 539 -18.78 13.68 -54.56
C VAL A 539 -19.91 13.65 -53.54
N ASP A 540 -20.39 12.46 -53.13
CA ASP A 540 -21.30 12.32 -51.98
C ASP A 540 -20.74 11.50 -50.81
N ASP A 541 -19.61 10.80 -50.95
CA ASP A 541 -19.05 9.88 -49.95
C ASP A 541 -17.85 10.42 -49.15
N ASN A 542 -17.75 11.74 -48.98
CA ASN A 542 -16.69 12.39 -48.20
C ASN A 542 -17.21 13.23 -47.01
N TRP A 543 -18.34 12.86 -46.42
CA TRP A 543 -18.87 13.48 -45.21
C TRP A 543 -18.28 12.88 -43.93
N VAL A 544 -17.91 13.76 -43.01
CA VAL A 544 -17.48 13.43 -41.65
C VAL A 544 -18.40 14.13 -40.66
N LYS A 545 -18.71 13.46 -39.55
CA LYS A 545 -19.35 14.06 -38.38
C LYS A 545 -18.37 14.05 -37.21
N PHE A 546 -18.05 15.25 -36.72
CA PHE A 546 -17.08 15.48 -35.66
C PHE A 546 -17.51 16.68 -34.82
N ALA A 547 -17.52 16.52 -33.49
CA ALA A 547 -17.94 17.57 -32.54
C ALA A 547 -19.35 18.13 -32.85
N GLY A 548 -20.29 17.26 -33.21
CA GLY A 548 -21.66 17.64 -33.61
C GLY A 548 -21.78 18.39 -34.95
N ILE A 549 -20.67 18.61 -35.67
CA ILE A 549 -20.60 19.39 -36.91
C ILE A 549 -20.43 18.46 -38.12
N TYR A 550 -21.02 18.85 -39.25
CA TYR A 550 -20.81 18.21 -40.55
C TYR A 550 -19.64 18.86 -41.28
N TRP A 551 -18.71 18.01 -41.71
CA TRP A 551 -17.51 18.37 -42.43
C TRP A 551 -17.44 17.64 -43.76
N ARG A 552 -16.69 18.20 -44.71
CA ARG A 552 -16.30 17.51 -45.95
C ARG A 552 -14.81 17.20 -45.89
N ILE A 553 -14.42 15.96 -46.21
CA ILE A 553 -13.01 15.61 -46.39
C ILE A 553 -12.53 16.24 -47.69
N VAL A 554 -11.51 17.08 -47.58
CA VAL A 554 -10.80 17.63 -48.74
C VAL A 554 -9.80 16.60 -49.25
N ARG A 555 -8.96 16.11 -48.34
CA ARG A 555 -7.92 15.11 -48.61
C ARG A 555 -7.46 14.38 -47.35
N VAL A 556 -6.83 13.22 -47.54
CA VAL A 556 -5.93 12.60 -46.58
C VAL A 556 -4.51 13.02 -46.96
N ASN A 557 -3.84 13.74 -46.06
CA ASN A 557 -2.48 14.27 -46.24
C ASN A 557 -1.45 13.13 -46.29
N GLY A 558 -0.24 13.40 -46.80
CA GLY A 558 0.86 12.43 -46.88
C GLY A 558 1.31 11.89 -45.51
N ASP A 559 1.13 12.66 -44.44
CA ASP A 559 1.36 12.24 -43.06
C ASP A 559 0.22 11.39 -42.46
N GLY A 560 -0.83 11.11 -43.24
CA GLY A 560 -2.02 10.35 -42.85
C GLY A 560 -3.11 11.17 -42.15
N SER A 561 -2.86 12.44 -41.82
CA SER A 561 -3.88 13.31 -41.23
C SER A 561 -5.00 13.65 -42.22
N ILE A 562 -6.21 13.94 -41.71
CA ILE A 562 -7.40 14.08 -42.56
C ILE A 562 -7.85 15.53 -42.57
N ARG A 563 -7.74 16.18 -43.73
CA ARG A 563 -8.06 17.60 -43.91
C ARG A 563 -9.55 17.79 -44.17
N LEU A 564 -10.20 18.58 -43.31
CA LEU A 564 -11.64 18.77 -43.29
C LEU A 564 -12.00 20.24 -43.50
N ILE A 565 -13.05 20.51 -44.27
CA ILE A 565 -13.66 21.84 -44.39
C ILE A 565 -15.08 21.83 -43.82
N TYR A 566 -15.41 22.89 -43.07
CA TYR A 566 -16.72 23.08 -42.45
C TYR A 566 -17.84 23.08 -43.50
N SER A 567 -18.95 22.41 -43.17
CA SER A 567 -20.14 22.33 -44.03
C SER A 567 -21.47 22.56 -43.30
N GLY A 568 -21.45 22.92 -42.01
CA GLY A 568 -22.64 23.28 -41.24
C GLY A 568 -22.95 22.37 -40.05
N THR A 569 -23.98 22.71 -39.29
CA THR A 569 -24.56 21.83 -38.25
C THR A 569 -25.62 20.86 -38.80
N THR A 570 -25.93 20.99 -40.08
CA THR A 570 -26.82 20.13 -40.85
C THR A 570 -26.12 19.68 -42.13
N SER A 571 -26.59 18.62 -42.77
CA SER A 571 -26.04 18.11 -44.04
C SER A 571 -26.39 18.94 -45.29
N THR A 572 -26.76 20.21 -45.12
CA THR A 572 -27.06 21.13 -46.23
C THR A 572 -25.79 21.48 -46.99
N THR A 573 -25.84 21.45 -48.33
CA THR A 573 -24.68 21.71 -49.20
C THR A 573 -24.64 23.13 -49.76
N ILE A 574 -25.73 23.91 -49.66
CA ILE A 574 -25.86 25.25 -50.23
C ILE A 574 -26.45 26.21 -49.19
N GLY A 575 -26.05 27.48 -49.27
CA GLY A 575 -26.61 28.58 -48.48
C GLY A 575 -25.76 28.95 -47.26
N THR A 576 -26.25 29.89 -46.45
CA THR A 576 -25.48 30.51 -45.36
C THR A 576 -25.10 29.55 -44.23
N ASN A 577 -25.74 28.38 -44.13
CA ASN A 577 -25.40 27.38 -43.11
C ASN A 577 -24.06 26.68 -43.37
N THR A 578 -23.49 26.80 -44.58
CA THR A 578 -22.20 26.19 -44.93
C THR A 578 -20.99 27.01 -44.46
N GLN A 579 -21.21 28.11 -43.75
CA GLN A 579 -20.20 29.05 -43.26
C GLN A 579 -20.53 29.46 -41.82
N ILE A 580 -19.53 29.83 -41.03
CA ILE A 580 -19.70 30.20 -39.62
C ILE A 580 -20.11 31.67 -39.43
N GLY A 581 -20.19 32.43 -40.53
CA GLY A 581 -20.41 33.87 -40.54
C GLY A 581 -19.73 34.50 -41.75
N THR A 582 -19.55 35.82 -41.71
CA THR A 582 -18.80 36.58 -42.70
C THR A 582 -17.78 37.50 -42.03
N SER A 583 -16.64 37.74 -42.68
CA SER A 583 -15.64 38.71 -42.25
C SER A 583 -14.88 39.24 -43.46
N VAL A 584 -14.26 40.41 -43.28
CA VAL A 584 -13.14 40.82 -44.12
C VAL A 584 -11.96 39.88 -43.88
N PHE A 585 -11.11 39.68 -44.89
CA PHE A 585 -9.86 38.96 -44.71
C PHE A 585 -8.91 39.82 -43.84
N ASN A 586 -8.74 41.09 -44.23
CA ASN A 586 -8.00 42.10 -43.48
C ASN A 586 -8.74 43.45 -43.54
N GLU A 587 -8.54 44.32 -42.56
CA GLU A 587 -9.26 45.61 -42.49
C GLU A 587 -8.77 46.63 -43.52
N LYS A 588 -7.61 46.38 -44.12
CA LYS A 588 -6.92 47.29 -45.03
C LYS A 588 -6.32 46.53 -46.20
N SER A 589 -6.16 47.23 -47.30
CA SER A 589 -5.69 46.68 -48.58
C SER A 589 -4.53 47.47 -49.19
N ASP A 590 -4.04 48.52 -48.52
CA ASP A 590 -3.03 49.47 -49.00
C ASP A 590 -1.56 49.03 -48.79
N SER A 591 -1.34 47.80 -48.34
CA SER A 591 -0.01 47.18 -48.17
C SER A 591 -0.04 45.73 -48.63
N ARG A 592 1.05 45.27 -49.23
CA ARG A 592 1.13 43.91 -49.80
C ARG A 592 0.98 42.83 -48.73
N GLU A 593 1.46 43.06 -47.50
CA GLU A 593 1.43 42.07 -46.43
C GLU A 593 0.00 41.78 -45.91
N TYR A 594 -1.00 42.60 -46.25
CA TYR A 594 -2.39 42.39 -45.83
C TYR A 594 -3.06 41.17 -46.46
N VAL A 595 -2.47 40.54 -47.49
CA VAL A 595 -2.92 39.23 -48.01
C VAL A 595 -2.64 38.08 -47.04
N GLY A 596 -1.83 38.29 -46.01
CA GLY A 596 -1.40 37.24 -45.09
C GLY A 596 -2.43 36.90 -44.01
N TYR A 597 -2.53 35.61 -43.66
CA TYR A 597 -3.31 35.15 -42.51
C TYR A 597 -2.79 35.75 -41.19
N MET A 598 -1.47 35.97 -41.13
CA MET A 598 -0.78 36.86 -40.21
C MET A 598 0.13 37.79 -41.04
N TYR A 599 0.58 38.92 -40.48
CA TYR A 599 1.41 39.88 -41.20
C TYR A 599 2.27 40.76 -40.28
N THR A 600 3.35 41.32 -40.84
CA THR A 600 4.12 42.43 -40.25
C THR A 600 4.44 43.41 -41.38
N ILE A 601 4.10 44.69 -41.21
CA ILE A 601 4.34 45.69 -42.26
C ILE A 601 5.84 45.80 -42.56
N GLY A 602 6.21 45.67 -43.84
CA GLY A 602 7.60 45.68 -44.29
C GLY A 602 8.33 44.35 -44.17
N GLN A 603 7.65 43.24 -43.89
CA GLN A 603 8.21 41.89 -43.88
C GLN A 603 7.30 40.92 -44.65
N ASP A 604 7.83 40.29 -45.69
CA ASP A 604 7.05 39.45 -46.60
C ASP A 604 6.39 38.23 -45.91
N HIS A 605 7.07 37.68 -44.89
CA HIS A 605 6.57 36.56 -44.09
C HIS A 605 6.36 36.94 -42.62
N GLY A 606 6.05 38.22 -42.36
CA GLY A 606 5.82 38.72 -41.00
C GLY A 606 4.66 38.02 -40.28
N LEU A 607 4.76 37.90 -38.96
CA LEU A 607 3.85 37.14 -38.08
C LEU A 607 3.42 37.93 -36.83
N GLU A 608 3.71 39.23 -36.74
CA GLU A 608 3.45 40.02 -35.52
C GLU A 608 1.96 40.33 -35.30
N LYS A 609 1.17 40.41 -36.37
CA LYS A 609 -0.25 40.77 -36.30
C LYS A 609 -1.12 39.71 -36.96
N ASP A 610 -2.25 39.44 -36.34
CA ASP A 610 -3.30 38.61 -36.90
C ASP A 610 -4.13 39.40 -37.92
N SER A 611 -4.55 38.71 -38.99
CA SER A 611 -5.61 39.20 -39.88
C SER A 611 -6.96 39.19 -39.17
N ALA A 612 -7.92 39.98 -39.67
CA ALA A 612 -9.27 40.02 -39.10
C ALA A 612 -9.96 38.64 -39.14
N ILE A 613 -9.79 37.91 -40.25
CA ILE A 613 -10.37 36.58 -40.41
C ILE A 613 -9.78 35.53 -39.46
N LYS A 614 -8.48 35.62 -39.15
CA LYS A 614 -7.83 34.73 -38.17
C LYS A 614 -8.47 34.87 -36.80
N GLY A 615 -8.71 36.10 -36.34
CA GLY A 615 -9.38 36.35 -35.06
C GLY A 615 -10.77 35.71 -34.96
N VAL A 616 -11.54 35.69 -36.07
CA VAL A 616 -12.84 35.02 -36.13
C VAL A 616 -12.70 33.50 -36.05
N LEU A 617 -11.74 32.92 -36.77
CA LEU A 617 -11.48 31.47 -36.75
C LEU A 617 -11.00 30.99 -35.39
N ASP A 618 -10.04 31.69 -34.77
CA ASP A 618 -9.54 31.36 -33.43
C ASP A 618 -10.66 31.38 -32.38
N SER A 619 -11.47 32.45 -32.40
CA SER A 619 -12.63 32.57 -31.50
C SER A 619 -13.63 31.45 -31.73
N TRP A 620 -13.85 31.04 -32.97
CA TRP A 620 -14.77 29.95 -33.28
C TRP A 620 -14.21 28.59 -32.82
N TYR A 621 -12.91 28.34 -33.03
CA TYR A 621 -12.24 27.12 -32.57
C TYR A 621 -12.36 26.96 -31.05
N ASP A 622 -12.04 28.01 -30.29
CA ASP A 622 -12.07 27.97 -28.83
C ASP A 622 -13.46 27.61 -28.28
N ASN A 623 -14.52 28.08 -28.96
CA ASN A 623 -15.89 27.85 -28.54
C ASN A 623 -16.46 26.48 -28.96
N ASN A 624 -15.93 25.86 -30.02
CA ASN A 624 -16.55 24.68 -30.63
C ASN A 624 -15.68 23.43 -30.62
N LEU A 625 -14.35 23.57 -30.65
CA LEU A 625 -13.41 22.47 -30.86
C LEU A 625 -12.37 22.31 -29.75
N LYS A 626 -12.28 23.25 -28.79
CA LYS A 626 -11.26 23.22 -27.74
C LYS A 626 -11.26 21.92 -26.93
N SER A 627 -12.43 21.38 -26.61
CA SER A 627 -12.58 20.09 -25.89
C SER A 627 -12.13 18.86 -26.68
N TYR A 628 -11.88 19.01 -27.98
CA TYR A 628 -11.50 17.94 -28.90
C TYR A 628 -10.08 18.14 -29.48
N GLU A 629 -9.28 19.04 -28.91
CA GLU A 629 -7.92 19.34 -29.39
C GLU A 629 -7.03 18.09 -29.45
N ASN A 630 -7.27 17.10 -28.59
CA ASN A 630 -6.57 15.82 -28.61
C ASN A 630 -6.81 14.98 -29.89
N LYS A 631 -7.85 15.28 -30.68
CA LYS A 631 -8.17 14.64 -31.97
C LYS A 631 -7.67 15.43 -33.18
N ILE A 632 -7.22 16.67 -33.00
CA ILE A 632 -6.81 17.58 -34.06
C ILE A 632 -5.28 17.56 -34.19
N SER A 633 -4.77 17.51 -35.42
CA SER A 633 -3.33 17.45 -35.70
C SER A 633 -2.67 18.78 -35.39
N GLU A 634 -1.55 18.73 -34.68
CA GLU A 634 -0.67 19.87 -34.48
C GLU A 634 0.37 20.01 -35.60
N GLU A 635 0.64 18.92 -36.33
CA GLU A 635 1.70 18.85 -37.35
C GLU A 635 1.25 19.29 -38.74
N ALA A 636 -0.02 19.05 -39.08
CA ALA A 636 -0.55 19.37 -40.41
C ALA A 636 -0.93 20.86 -40.49
N GLY A 637 -0.09 21.64 -41.20
CA GLY A 637 -0.21 23.09 -41.28
C GLY A 637 -1.13 23.64 -42.37
N PHE A 638 -1.16 24.97 -42.48
CA PHE A 638 -1.93 25.72 -43.48
C PHE A 638 -0.98 26.62 -44.28
N CYS A 639 -0.93 26.47 -45.60
CA CYS A 639 0.03 27.22 -46.42
C CYS A 639 -0.52 28.60 -46.80
N GLY A 640 0.16 29.66 -46.36
CA GLY A 640 -0.14 31.05 -46.73
C GLY A 640 0.34 31.48 -48.11
N ASP A 641 1.40 30.83 -48.62
CA ASP A 641 1.95 31.05 -49.96
C ASP A 641 2.09 32.52 -50.38
N ARG A 642 2.77 33.33 -49.56
CA ARG A 642 3.00 34.77 -49.77
C ARG A 642 4.22 35.04 -50.63
N GLU A 643 4.69 34.03 -51.37
CA GLU A 643 5.85 34.14 -52.26
C GLU A 643 5.55 35.00 -53.50
N PRO A 644 6.49 35.84 -53.95
CA PRO A 644 6.39 36.57 -55.20
C PRO A 644 6.50 35.68 -56.44
N ALA A 645 5.56 35.83 -57.39
CA ALA A 645 5.70 35.27 -58.74
C ALA A 645 6.54 36.19 -59.65
N ASN A 646 6.27 37.49 -59.60
CA ASN A 646 7.00 38.50 -60.36
C ASN A 646 7.07 39.84 -59.62
N GLU A 647 8.25 40.45 -59.59
CA GLU A 647 8.42 41.85 -59.19
C GLU A 647 8.65 42.68 -60.45
N ASN A 648 7.58 43.30 -60.96
CA ASN A 648 7.70 44.30 -62.01
C ASN A 648 8.03 45.67 -61.39
N ASN A 649 8.91 46.44 -62.04
CA ASN A 649 9.28 47.81 -61.64
C ASN A 649 8.12 48.83 -61.66
N THR A 650 6.87 48.39 -61.88
CA THR A 650 5.65 49.19 -61.98
C THR A 650 4.85 49.26 -60.68
N GLY A 651 5.28 48.56 -59.61
CA GLY A 651 4.54 48.48 -58.34
C GLY A 651 3.33 47.54 -58.37
N TYR A 652 3.10 46.86 -59.50
CA TYR A 652 2.16 45.75 -59.64
C TYR A 652 2.89 44.43 -59.46
N TYR A 653 2.26 43.52 -58.74
CA TYR A 653 2.88 42.30 -58.27
C TYR A 653 1.86 41.17 -58.19
N LEU A 654 2.25 39.97 -58.64
CA LEU A 654 1.50 38.73 -58.46
C LEU A 654 2.19 37.83 -57.44
N TYR A 655 1.38 37.11 -56.67
CA TYR A 655 1.85 36.02 -55.81
C TYR A 655 1.96 34.70 -56.57
N ALA A 656 2.82 33.79 -56.09
CA ALA A 656 3.10 32.48 -56.69
C ALA A 656 1.82 31.66 -56.92
N GLY A 657 0.87 31.70 -55.98
CA GLY A 657 -0.45 31.07 -56.12
C GLY A 657 -1.18 31.52 -57.38
N SER A 658 -1.22 32.83 -57.66
CA SER A 658 -1.87 33.39 -58.85
C SER A 658 -1.29 32.82 -60.14
N GLU A 659 0.05 32.79 -60.26
CA GLU A 659 0.72 32.24 -61.43
C GLU A 659 0.39 30.75 -61.63
N ARG A 660 0.36 29.96 -60.55
CA ARG A 660 0.00 28.54 -60.62
C ARG A 660 -1.43 28.33 -61.12
N LEU A 661 -2.39 29.14 -60.66
CA LEU A 661 -3.78 29.00 -61.09
C LEU A 661 -3.99 29.43 -62.54
N ILE A 662 -3.32 30.50 -62.99
CA ILE A 662 -3.36 30.96 -64.38
C ILE A 662 -2.77 29.91 -65.32
N ASN A 663 -1.68 29.26 -64.90
CA ASN A 663 -0.99 28.24 -65.69
C ASN A 663 -1.57 26.83 -65.51
N HIS A 664 -2.62 26.67 -64.70
CA HIS A 664 -3.24 25.37 -64.41
C HIS A 664 -2.28 24.33 -63.79
N THR A 665 -1.38 24.78 -62.93
CA THR A 665 -0.39 23.95 -62.24
C THR A 665 -0.57 24.05 -60.71
N PRO A 666 -1.73 23.66 -60.16
CA PRO A 666 -1.95 23.70 -58.72
C PRO A 666 -0.99 22.75 -57.99
N THR A 667 -0.70 23.04 -56.72
CA THR A 667 0.15 22.21 -55.88
C THR A 667 -0.39 22.09 -54.46
N PHE A 668 -0.10 20.96 -53.82
CA PHE A 668 -0.36 20.75 -52.41
C PHE A 668 0.85 21.08 -51.51
N LYS A 669 1.99 21.39 -52.12
CA LYS A 669 3.25 21.67 -51.44
C LYS A 669 3.33 23.12 -50.98
N CYS A 670 3.78 23.34 -49.76
CA CYS A 670 4.10 24.67 -49.26
C CYS A 670 5.59 24.96 -49.46
N SER A 671 5.89 25.76 -50.48
CA SER A 671 7.28 25.95 -50.95
C SER A 671 8.19 26.65 -49.93
N ASN A 672 7.63 27.44 -49.02
CA ASN A 672 8.36 28.11 -47.95
C ASN A 672 7.78 27.74 -46.58
N SER A 673 8.61 27.17 -45.71
CA SER A 673 8.21 26.78 -44.36
C SER A 673 7.84 27.96 -43.45
N ALA A 674 8.30 29.18 -43.76
CA ALA A 674 7.88 30.40 -43.06
C ALA A 674 6.40 30.73 -43.28
N ASP A 675 5.80 30.25 -44.37
CA ASP A 675 4.38 30.40 -44.70
C ASP A 675 3.54 29.16 -44.39
N LEU A 676 4.16 28.09 -43.90
CA LEU A 676 3.44 26.94 -43.38
C LEU A 676 3.04 27.24 -41.93
N TYR A 677 1.80 27.70 -41.74
CA TYR A 677 1.26 28.01 -40.42
C TYR A 677 0.97 26.74 -39.62
N THR A 678 1.61 26.61 -38.46
CA THR A 678 1.47 25.50 -37.51
C THR A 678 1.39 26.05 -36.08
N VAL A 679 0.95 25.22 -35.14
CA VAL A 679 0.94 25.60 -33.71
C VAL A 679 2.31 25.45 -33.07
N SER A 680 2.51 26.07 -31.90
CA SER A 680 3.80 26.05 -31.18
C SER A 680 4.35 24.65 -30.88
N GLY A 681 3.46 23.66 -30.72
CA GLY A 681 3.82 22.26 -30.46
C GLY A 681 4.36 21.49 -31.68
N SER A 682 4.13 22.00 -32.89
CA SER A 682 4.53 21.30 -34.13
C SER A 682 6.04 21.19 -34.30
N SER A 683 6.48 20.11 -34.92
CA SER A 683 7.83 19.94 -35.45
C SER A 683 8.11 20.71 -36.75
N LYS A 684 7.07 21.16 -37.46
CA LYS A 684 7.14 21.78 -38.80
C LYS A 684 6.64 23.22 -38.80
N GLY A 685 6.85 23.91 -39.91
CA GLY A 685 6.28 25.23 -40.18
C GLY A 685 6.81 26.36 -39.29
N ASN A 686 6.06 27.45 -39.24
CA ASN A 686 6.44 28.68 -38.53
C ASN A 686 6.02 28.72 -37.05
N LYS A 687 5.22 27.75 -36.60
CA LYS A 687 4.81 27.57 -35.19
C LYS A 687 4.08 28.76 -34.57
N ALA A 688 3.47 29.60 -35.42
CA ALA A 688 2.88 30.88 -35.01
C ALA A 688 1.41 30.81 -34.57
N LEU A 689 0.72 29.70 -34.86
CA LEU A 689 -0.70 29.56 -34.54
C LEU A 689 -0.92 29.27 -33.05
N SER A 690 -1.94 29.91 -32.49
CA SER A 690 -2.52 29.54 -31.19
C SER A 690 -3.39 28.30 -31.30
N ASN A 691 -4.21 28.23 -32.36
CA ASN A 691 -5.13 27.13 -32.63
C ASN A 691 -4.84 26.50 -34.01
N PRO A 692 -4.94 25.17 -34.18
CA PRO A 692 -4.67 24.47 -35.45
C PRO A 692 -5.85 24.59 -36.43
N ILE A 693 -6.17 25.84 -36.82
CA ILE A 693 -7.30 26.18 -37.70
C ILE A 693 -6.87 27.20 -38.76
N GLY A 694 -7.41 27.02 -39.97
CA GLY A 694 -7.18 27.92 -41.09
C GLY A 694 -8.31 27.90 -42.12
N LEU A 695 -7.96 28.22 -43.36
CA LEU A 695 -8.86 28.20 -44.51
C LEU A 695 -8.34 27.23 -45.57
N ILE A 696 -9.20 26.94 -46.55
CA ILE A 696 -8.81 26.19 -47.74
C ILE A 696 -7.90 27.04 -48.63
N THR A 697 -6.96 26.42 -49.35
CA THR A 697 -6.18 27.12 -50.38
C THR A 697 -6.91 27.12 -51.72
N ALA A 698 -6.58 28.06 -52.60
CA ALA A 698 -7.15 28.09 -53.93
C ALA A 698 -6.65 26.91 -54.79
N ASP A 699 -5.43 26.42 -54.58
CA ASP A 699 -4.95 25.16 -55.18
C ASP A 699 -5.84 23.98 -54.78
N GLU A 700 -6.22 23.85 -53.49
CA GLU A 700 -7.14 22.82 -53.02
C GLU A 700 -8.52 22.91 -53.68
N VAL A 701 -9.02 24.13 -53.90
CA VAL A 701 -10.27 24.37 -54.65
C VAL A 701 -10.15 23.88 -56.09
N VAL A 702 -9.01 24.11 -56.75
CA VAL A 702 -8.78 23.66 -58.14
C VAL A 702 -8.64 22.14 -58.22
N TYR A 703 -7.93 21.53 -57.27
CA TYR A 703 -7.87 20.07 -57.13
C TYR A 703 -9.26 19.47 -56.98
N ALA A 704 -10.13 20.08 -56.16
CA ALA A 704 -11.50 19.64 -55.94
C ALA A 704 -12.43 19.81 -57.17
N GLY A 705 -12.05 20.60 -58.17
CA GLY A 705 -12.80 20.74 -59.43
C GLY A 705 -13.11 22.17 -59.87
N GLY A 706 -12.74 23.17 -59.08
CA GLY A 706 -12.80 24.58 -59.49
C GLY A 706 -11.75 24.92 -60.54
N VAL A 707 -11.95 26.03 -61.27
CA VAL A 707 -10.94 26.62 -62.16
C VAL A 707 -11.02 28.14 -62.02
N GLN A 708 -9.89 28.82 -62.17
CA GLN A 708 -9.83 30.28 -62.11
C GLN A 708 -10.73 30.91 -63.18
N GLY A 709 -11.68 31.75 -62.76
CA GLY A 709 -12.58 32.49 -63.65
C GLY A 709 -13.66 31.67 -64.37
N ILE A 710 -13.73 30.34 -64.18
CA ILE A 710 -14.72 29.47 -64.83
C ILE A 710 -15.72 28.97 -63.79
N SER A 711 -17.02 29.14 -64.06
CA SER A 711 -18.09 28.71 -63.15
C SER A 711 -18.21 27.18 -63.10
N ASN A 712 -18.32 26.63 -61.87
CA ASN A 712 -18.61 25.22 -61.62
C ASN A 712 -19.55 25.11 -60.41
N ASN A 713 -20.83 24.85 -60.65
CA ASN A 713 -21.83 24.73 -59.59
C ASN A 713 -22.12 23.27 -59.18
N ARG A 714 -21.28 22.31 -59.61
CA ARG A 714 -21.50 20.88 -59.39
C ARG A 714 -20.51 20.21 -58.46
N PHE A 715 -19.30 20.75 -58.32
CA PHE A 715 -18.31 20.20 -57.41
C PHE A 715 -18.68 20.42 -55.94
N TYR A 716 -18.20 19.54 -55.05
CA TYR A 716 -18.69 19.50 -53.66
C TYR A 716 -18.33 20.70 -52.77
N LEU A 717 -17.39 21.55 -53.21
CA LEU A 717 -17.07 22.79 -52.49
C LEU A 717 -17.98 23.96 -52.87
N TYR A 718 -18.79 23.82 -53.93
CA TYR A 718 -19.80 24.81 -54.29
C TYR A 718 -20.89 24.90 -53.21
N THR A 719 -21.09 26.11 -52.68
CA THR A 719 -22.12 26.39 -51.66
C THR A 719 -23.14 27.44 -52.10
N GLY A 720 -23.01 27.99 -53.31
CA GLY A 720 -23.78 29.14 -53.77
C GLY A 720 -23.54 30.42 -52.95
N GLN A 721 -22.50 30.47 -52.11
CA GLN A 721 -22.05 31.64 -51.37
C GLN A 721 -20.65 32.04 -51.84
N ILE A 722 -20.24 33.28 -51.53
CA ILE A 722 -18.86 33.72 -51.72
C ILE A 722 -18.13 33.51 -50.40
N TYR A 723 -17.01 32.78 -50.40
CA TYR A 723 -16.21 32.55 -49.20
C TYR A 723 -14.70 32.61 -49.46
N TRP A 724 -13.95 32.98 -48.42
CA TRP A 724 -12.51 33.17 -48.49
C TRP A 724 -11.73 31.86 -48.67
N THR A 725 -10.70 31.90 -49.50
CA THR A 725 -9.52 31.00 -49.37
C THR A 725 -8.42 31.76 -48.61
N MET A 726 -7.26 31.14 -48.39
CA MET A 726 -6.08 31.83 -47.84
C MET A 726 -4.97 32.11 -48.86
N THR A 727 -5.20 31.87 -50.15
CA THR A 727 -4.17 32.04 -51.18
C THR A 727 -4.14 33.49 -51.69
N PRO A 728 -3.02 34.21 -51.59
CA PRO A 728 -2.85 35.54 -52.16
C PRO A 728 -2.94 35.56 -53.70
N ASP A 729 -3.42 36.68 -54.27
CA ASP A 729 -3.46 36.90 -55.73
C ASP A 729 -2.49 38.01 -56.17
N LYS A 730 -2.73 39.27 -55.77
CA LYS A 730 -1.99 40.44 -56.29
C LYS A 730 -1.94 41.67 -55.37
N TYR A 731 -1.12 42.66 -55.77
CA TYR A 731 -0.90 44.01 -55.21
C TYR A 731 -0.69 45.03 -56.38
N PRO A 732 -1.12 46.33 -56.36
CA PRO A 732 -1.07 47.36 -55.30
C PRO A 732 -2.26 47.50 -54.35
N GLU A 733 -3.35 46.81 -54.62
CA GLU A 733 -4.36 46.53 -53.59
C GLU A 733 -4.18 45.08 -53.20
N ALA A 734 -4.23 44.75 -51.90
CA ALA A 734 -4.13 43.37 -51.44
C ALA A 734 -5.38 42.56 -51.83
N TRP A 735 -5.20 41.56 -52.69
CA TRP A 735 -6.28 40.67 -53.15
C TRP A 735 -5.96 39.22 -52.78
N VAL A 736 -6.99 38.49 -52.34
CA VAL A 736 -6.92 37.08 -51.94
C VAL A 736 -7.95 36.29 -52.75
N PHE A 737 -7.65 35.05 -53.09
CA PHE A 737 -8.58 34.18 -53.78
C PHE A 737 -9.78 33.81 -52.89
N ALA A 738 -10.92 33.63 -53.53
CA ALA A 738 -12.20 33.26 -52.96
C ALA A 738 -12.91 32.28 -53.92
N VAL A 739 -13.82 31.49 -53.38
CA VAL A 739 -14.77 30.74 -54.19
C VAL A 739 -16.00 31.62 -54.37
N TYR A 740 -16.34 31.92 -55.62
CA TYR A 740 -17.46 32.79 -55.95
C TYR A 740 -18.81 32.06 -55.83
N MET A 741 -19.92 32.81 -55.86
CA MET A 741 -21.27 32.23 -55.80
C MET A 741 -21.62 31.33 -56.99
N THR A 742 -20.81 31.33 -58.05
CA THR A 742 -20.92 30.42 -59.20
C THR A 742 -19.96 29.23 -59.12
N GLY A 743 -19.17 29.14 -58.05
CA GLY A 743 -18.12 28.13 -57.82
C GLY A 743 -16.80 28.40 -58.53
N ALA A 744 -16.67 29.51 -59.27
CA ALA A 744 -15.39 29.91 -59.85
C ALA A 744 -14.38 30.28 -58.76
N ALA A 745 -13.12 29.90 -58.94
CA ALA A 745 -12.02 30.49 -58.17
C ALA A 745 -11.75 31.89 -58.72
N THR A 746 -11.88 32.92 -57.89
CA THR A 746 -11.69 34.32 -58.28
C THR A 746 -10.99 35.08 -57.17
N ASP A 747 -10.40 36.21 -57.48
CA ASP A 747 -9.78 37.11 -56.51
C ASP A 747 -10.76 38.19 -56.03
N ILE A 748 -10.67 38.57 -54.76
CA ILE A 748 -11.43 39.67 -54.14
C ILE A 748 -10.50 40.48 -53.22
N ASN A 749 -10.70 41.79 -53.17
CA ASN A 749 -9.98 42.69 -52.26
C ASN A 749 -10.22 42.29 -50.79
N VAL A 750 -9.16 42.22 -49.99
CA VAL A 750 -9.17 41.71 -48.60
C VAL A 750 -10.13 42.44 -47.66
N ASP A 751 -10.51 43.69 -47.96
CA ASP A 751 -11.40 44.51 -47.14
C ASP A 751 -12.91 44.28 -47.40
N HIS A 752 -13.25 43.33 -48.29
CA HIS A 752 -14.63 42.90 -48.51
C HIS A 752 -15.09 41.82 -47.52
N SER A 753 -16.34 41.91 -47.04
CA SER A 753 -16.89 40.90 -46.12
C SER A 753 -17.43 39.68 -46.89
N LEU A 754 -16.78 38.52 -46.76
CA LEU A 754 -17.18 37.25 -47.39
C LEU A 754 -17.38 36.15 -46.35
N GLY A 755 -17.94 35.01 -46.78
CA GLY A 755 -18.15 33.83 -45.93
C GLY A 755 -16.85 33.22 -45.40
N ILE A 756 -16.93 32.63 -44.22
CA ILE A 756 -15.80 31.97 -43.54
C ILE A 756 -16.11 30.47 -43.39
N ARG A 757 -15.21 29.63 -43.90
CA ARG A 757 -15.31 28.17 -43.79
C ARG A 757 -14.06 27.62 -43.11
N PRO A 758 -14.13 27.29 -41.81
CA PRO A 758 -13.03 26.66 -41.09
C PRO A 758 -12.47 25.43 -41.79
N VAL A 759 -11.15 25.29 -41.77
CA VAL A 759 -10.43 24.06 -42.14
C VAL A 759 -9.61 23.60 -40.96
N ILE A 760 -9.66 22.30 -40.67
CA ILE A 760 -8.87 21.61 -39.63
C ILE A 760 -8.26 20.33 -40.21
N ASN A 761 -7.28 19.75 -39.51
CA ASN A 761 -6.75 18.42 -39.83
C ASN A 761 -6.97 17.50 -38.63
N LEU A 762 -7.67 16.37 -38.80
CA LEU A 762 -7.73 15.32 -37.77
C LEU A 762 -6.42 14.53 -37.76
N LYS A 763 -6.01 14.01 -36.61
CA LYS A 763 -4.78 13.20 -36.48
C LYS A 763 -4.82 11.92 -37.32
N ALA A 764 -3.65 11.44 -37.75
CA ALA A 764 -3.53 10.25 -38.60
C ALA A 764 -4.07 8.95 -37.95
N ASP A 765 -4.03 8.87 -36.62
CA ASP A 765 -4.56 7.75 -35.84
C ASP A 765 -6.06 7.87 -35.52
N THR A 766 -6.75 8.84 -36.12
CA THR A 766 -8.20 9.01 -35.93
C THR A 766 -8.97 7.79 -36.42
N GLN A 767 -9.88 7.32 -35.57
CA GLN A 767 -10.79 6.21 -35.87
C GLN A 767 -12.24 6.69 -36.01
N PHE A 768 -12.93 6.10 -36.98
CA PHE A 768 -14.35 6.34 -37.27
C PHE A 768 -15.19 5.10 -36.95
N LYS A 769 -16.48 5.28 -36.67
CA LYS A 769 -17.41 4.16 -36.55
C LYS A 769 -17.44 3.32 -37.84
N ILE A 770 -17.57 2.00 -37.69
CA ILE A 770 -17.44 1.04 -38.80
C ILE A 770 -18.60 1.10 -39.81
N ASP A 771 -19.76 1.58 -39.39
CA ASP A 771 -20.99 1.67 -40.18
C ASP A 771 -21.04 2.90 -41.11
N GLY A 772 -20.27 3.94 -40.82
CA GLY A 772 -20.17 5.14 -41.66
C GLY A 772 -19.68 4.84 -43.07
N ASN A 773 -20.38 5.34 -44.09
CA ASN A 773 -20.01 5.18 -45.50
C ASN A 773 -19.67 6.51 -46.19
N GLY A 774 -19.53 7.58 -45.40
CA GLY A 774 -19.16 8.90 -45.91
C GLY A 774 -20.29 9.67 -46.58
N THR A 775 -21.52 9.15 -46.62
CA THR A 775 -22.66 9.90 -47.18
C THR A 775 -23.22 10.92 -46.20
N SER A 776 -23.96 11.93 -46.70
CA SER A 776 -24.60 12.94 -45.85
C SER A 776 -25.56 12.36 -44.80
N THR A 777 -26.18 11.22 -45.11
CA THR A 777 -27.11 10.51 -44.21
C THR A 777 -26.41 9.50 -43.30
N ASN A 778 -25.22 9.04 -43.67
CA ASN A 778 -24.40 8.10 -42.91
C ASN A 778 -22.92 8.48 -42.97
N PRO A 779 -22.53 9.62 -42.36
CA PRO A 779 -21.18 10.16 -42.47
C PRO A 779 -20.17 9.28 -41.72
N TYR A 780 -18.88 9.46 -41.98
CA TYR A 780 -17.85 8.90 -41.11
C TYR A 780 -17.88 9.63 -39.75
N VAL A 781 -18.26 8.93 -38.69
CA VAL A 781 -18.41 9.53 -37.35
C VAL A 781 -17.17 9.25 -36.51
N VAL A 782 -16.52 10.28 -35.99
CA VAL A 782 -15.29 10.16 -35.20
C VAL A 782 -15.58 9.54 -33.82
N ILE A 783 -14.87 8.47 -33.47
CA ILE A 783 -15.04 7.77 -32.19
C ILE A 783 -14.56 8.65 -31.04
N GLY A 784 -15.39 8.77 -30.00
CA GLY A 784 -15.12 9.57 -28.80
C GLY A 784 -15.31 11.08 -29.01
N ALA A 785 -16.04 11.48 -30.05
CA ALA A 785 -16.36 12.89 -30.37
C ALA A 785 -17.86 13.12 -30.62
N GLU A 786 -18.70 12.27 -30.02
CA GLU A 786 -20.18 12.33 -30.08
C GLU A 786 -20.75 13.46 -29.22
#